data_AF-A0A9W6WU63-F1
#
_entry.id   AF-A0A9W6WU63-F1
#
_cell.length_a   1.000
_cell.length_b   1.000
_cell.length_c   1.000
_cell.angle_alpha   90.00
_cell.angle_beta   90.00
_cell.angle_gamma   90.00
#
_symmetry.space_group_name_H-M   'P 1'
#
loop_
_entity.id
_entity.type
_entity.pdbx_description
1 polymer ?
#
loop_
_entity_poly.entity_id
_entity_poly.type
_entity_poly.pdbx_seq_one_letter_code
_entity_poly.pdbx_strand_id
1 'polypeptide(L)'
;MINLAFLLDITGSMSNELEGVKETVRHLVGSVFEEEYAVMITIITFTESSQGCFVTNHSFTEGEEATNFIKSVKLCVPPGNPSVCANGGDGDENQKAAFAELLTLDSTMPTIAFLITDAGPHLLDETRTREAEHEINFLKEKHSIVDSDMFNVLALVQAHFEGNLIVNVVKYIKNSDHRMYGSIVKKFGGVLIEPKVRSAQQLASGLMVILSNMFERCAGGVFTAATETDSPASDDSLDTFIFYNLEDFSVPTCEADVKNNSIPVAGDTRDVLFAFLDRATVVVGDRFAKRAIVASGLREQVELLITTAQCLTGKMGYNDGLDRATSLVEKIRDLMPEENQSHLKLTAESLPGVLQQKISTSSELEASVSAITLLTTQEATEDALEEEDVLDPTTVLQTVASLFLAHLAVLQLPEKNGKPDFMDAWSAVITKISPDVVTARDFLTLIGSDEATGGLSIRACDYNYAQLVADPDDAFGSALVRAASGTQVLDILTGLLSGAPAGMFCPNMFRGTISASLMALVEQRDEPLSDFQWELVAKLVHSIRLVMGSAERLPEMPVDPEAAMGKLLFRLLRRSEGKFDRNALLAVLKELLATRVHKFIRYNEARYLALVERMVGYTHESIVEDVFDPHALDQDAWKFSPKQAQKFAAATPFFHAFERCANNLIRCVAVSPKKYGDGSETVPSLQELWPTCTEELPKFLLLQKRSARYRIVRDASAADGKINWELNNTMEEGLGCTTYQALAMQLLRKKHDAFLRELRNRRADEAAEQKWRQALKTARVPSMDEFLERLSLIRDGASQEHKLLWKALKQLGSADKKPDHLEAKLEVLITGRVERSEGYEVVFNRGNLHPHPEKMVLLSAAFQAKLRELRRKYDWPIRHTYREGKPNRNGHSNENPSEWAKKRSIAASTFWEES
;
A
#
# COMPACT_ATOMS: atom_id res chain seq x y z
N MET A 1 10.50 8.09 -5.22
CA MET A 1 11.48 9.08 -5.68
C MET A 1 12.81 8.36 -5.83
N ILE A 2 13.45 8.43 -6.98
CA ILE A 2 14.75 7.79 -7.29
C ILE A 2 15.83 8.86 -7.34
N ASN A 3 17.03 8.57 -6.88
CA ASN A 3 18.20 9.46 -7.01
C ASN A 3 19.09 9.00 -8.17
N LEU A 4 19.37 9.87 -9.14
CA LEU A 4 20.43 9.65 -10.13
C LEU A 4 21.69 10.39 -9.66
N ALA A 5 22.70 9.64 -9.23
CA ALA A 5 23.96 10.19 -8.76
C ALA A 5 25.03 10.14 -9.86
N PHE A 6 25.64 11.26 -10.22
CA PHE A 6 26.73 11.34 -11.18
C PHE A 6 28.03 11.65 -10.45
N LEU A 7 28.94 10.67 -10.39
CA LEU A 7 30.30 10.84 -9.88
C LEU A 7 31.19 11.19 -11.07
N LEU A 8 31.53 12.46 -11.19
CA LEU A 8 32.20 13.04 -12.35
C LEU A 8 33.66 13.33 -12.05
N ASP A 9 34.51 12.70 -12.85
CA ASP A 9 35.90 13.08 -12.98
C ASP A 9 36.02 14.42 -13.72
N ILE A 10 36.68 15.40 -13.10
CA ILE A 10 36.91 16.73 -13.70
C ILE A 10 38.40 17.06 -13.81
N THR A 11 39.27 16.06 -13.79
CA THR A 11 40.72 16.19 -13.91
C THR A 11 41.16 16.62 -15.31
N GLY A 12 42.44 16.97 -15.49
CA GLY A 12 42.93 17.49 -16.77
C GLY A 12 42.83 16.49 -17.93
N SER A 13 42.95 15.18 -17.64
CA SER A 13 42.92 14.09 -18.63
C SER A 13 41.56 13.97 -19.32
N MET A 14 40.48 14.24 -18.58
CA MET A 14 39.11 14.29 -19.10
C MET A 14 38.91 15.34 -20.21
N SER A 15 39.78 16.35 -20.33
CA SER A 15 39.90 17.29 -21.48
C SER A 15 38.56 17.58 -22.22
N ASN A 16 38.45 17.21 -23.50
CA ASN A 16 37.25 17.36 -24.33
C ASN A 16 36.11 16.40 -23.95
N GLU A 17 36.41 15.33 -23.24
CA GLU A 17 35.44 14.33 -22.79
C GLU A 17 34.53 14.92 -21.70
N LEU A 18 35.04 15.80 -20.83
CA LEU A 18 34.22 16.50 -19.83
C LEU A 18 33.10 17.34 -20.46
N GLU A 19 33.36 18.07 -21.55
CA GLU A 19 32.31 18.84 -22.22
C GLU A 19 31.24 17.90 -22.82
N GLY A 20 31.66 16.76 -23.36
CA GLY A 20 30.75 15.70 -23.80
C GLY A 20 29.90 15.14 -22.66
N VAL A 21 30.50 14.90 -21.49
CA VAL A 21 29.82 14.43 -20.28
C VAL A 21 28.85 15.47 -19.74
N LYS A 22 29.24 16.74 -19.68
CA LYS A 22 28.37 17.84 -19.24
C LYS A 22 27.14 17.97 -20.13
N GLU A 23 27.33 17.89 -21.44
CA GLU A 23 26.22 17.94 -22.39
C GLU A 23 25.34 16.69 -22.31
N THR A 24 25.94 15.52 -22.11
CA THR A 24 25.23 14.24 -21.89
C THR A 24 24.36 14.30 -20.64
N VAL A 25 24.94 14.68 -19.49
CA VAL A 25 24.23 14.82 -18.21
C VAL A 25 23.16 15.91 -18.32
N ARG A 26 23.43 17.03 -19.00
CA ARG A 26 22.44 18.08 -19.23
C ARG A 26 21.23 17.58 -20.02
N HIS A 27 21.46 16.86 -21.12
CA HIS A 27 20.37 16.31 -21.93
C HIS A 27 19.55 15.30 -21.13
N LEU A 28 20.22 14.45 -20.36
CA LEU A 28 19.59 13.47 -19.49
C LEU A 28 18.74 14.12 -18.39
N VAL A 29 19.27 15.15 -17.69
CA VAL A 29 18.51 15.93 -16.70
C VAL A 29 17.29 16.57 -17.37
N GLY A 30 17.45 17.18 -18.54
CA GLY A 30 16.32 17.76 -19.28
C GLY A 30 15.22 16.75 -19.57
N SER A 31 15.57 15.60 -20.12
CA SER A 31 14.60 14.56 -20.48
C SER A 31 13.90 13.93 -19.26
N VAL A 32 14.64 13.64 -18.18
CA VAL A 32 14.09 12.99 -16.99
C VAL A 32 13.12 13.90 -16.21
N PHE A 33 13.31 15.23 -16.25
CA PHE A 33 12.39 16.19 -15.63
C PHE A 33 11.24 16.64 -16.53
N GLU A 34 11.31 16.38 -17.85
CA GLU A 34 10.19 16.60 -18.79
C GLU A 34 9.14 15.49 -18.68
N GLU A 35 9.54 14.28 -18.27
CA GLU A 35 8.68 13.13 -17.97
C GLU A 35 8.15 13.21 -16.52
N GLU A 36 6.93 12.74 -16.20
CA GLU A 36 6.30 12.84 -14.86
C GLU A 36 6.98 11.96 -13.76
N TYR A 37 8.27 11.67 -13.88
CA TYR A 37 9.01 10.85 -12.91
C TYR A 37 9.43 11.67 -11.67
N ALA A 38 9.21 11.11 -10.48
CA ALA A 38 9.71 11.70 -9.24
C ALA A 38 11.21 11.37 -9.06
N VAL A 39 12.10 12.24 -9.55
CA VAL A 39 13.57 12.05 -9.55
C VAL A 39 14.31 13.16 -8.79
N MET A 40 15.39 12.78 -8.09
CA MET A 40 16.41 13.67 -7.54
C MET A 40 17.70 13.46 -8.33
N ILE A 41 18.42 14.54 -8.66
CA ILE A 41 19.73 14.47 -9.32
C ILE A 41 20.80 14.85 -8.32
N THR A 42 21.78 13.99 -8.12
CA THR A 42 22.97 14.27 -7.30
C THR A 42 24.18 14.34 -8.20
N ILE A 43 24.98 15.40 -8.12
CA ILE A 43 26.23 15.55 -8.85
C ILE A 43 27.38 15.62 -7.84
N ILE A 44 28.24 14.61 -7.88
CA ILE A 44 29.46 14.51 -7.11
C ILE A 44 30.61 14.74 -8.09
N THR A 45 31.43 15.78 -7.91
CA THR A 45 32.62 15.98 -8.75
C THR A 45 33.87 15.72 -7.94
N PHE A 46 34.86 15.06 -8.53
CA PHE A 46 36.16 14.81 -7.88
C PHE A 46 37.32 15.24 -8.77
N THR A 47 38.35 15.80 -8.14
CA THR A 47 39.60 16.23 -8.77
C THR A 47 40.68 16.42 -7.72
N GLU A 48 41.90 16.72 -8.15
CA GLU A 48 43.04 16.74 -7.25
C GLU A 48 44.24 17.56 -7.70
N SER A 49 45.13 17.78 -6.74
CA SER A 49 46.48 18.24 -6.99
C SER A 49 47.38 17.85 -5.83
N SER A 50 48.68 18.10 -5.99
CA SER A 50 49.65 18.14 -4.88
C SER A 50 49.29 19.03 -3.68
N GLN A 51 48.22 19.83 -3.75
CA GLN A 51 47.71 20.66 -2.65
C GLN A 51 46.51 20.04 -1.91
N GLY A 52 45.85 19.02 -2.46
CA GLY A 52 44.69 18.40 -1.81
C GLY A 52 43.81 17.55 -2.72
N CYS A 53 42.95 16.76 -2.05
CA CYS A 53 41.84 16.00 -2.63
C CYS A 53 40.57 16.86 -2.57
N PHE A 54 39.91 17.08 -3.70
CA PHE A 54 38.73 17.93 -3.79
C PHE A 54 37.53 17.14 -4.30
N VAL A 55 36.57 16.92 -3.41
CA VAL A 55 35.28 16.28 -3.76
C VAL A 55 34.13 17.16 -3.29
N THR A 56 33.17 17.42 -4.18
CA THR A 56 31.95 18.19 -3.88
C THR A 56 30.71 17.35 -4.14
N ASN A 57 29.65 17.56 -3.37
CA ASN A 57 28.37 16.86 -3.50
C ASN A 57 27.23 17.90 -3.52
N HIS A 58 26.39 17.86 -4.56
CA HIS A 58 25.21 18.70 -4.69
C HIS A 58 24.00 17.90 -5.18
N SER A 59 22.88 17.97 -4.46
CA SER A 59 21.62 17.31 -4.82
C SER A 59 20.55 18.33 -5.21
N PHE A 60 19.77 18.01 -6.23
CA PHE A 60 18.78 18.89 -6.86
C PHE A 60 17.46 18.14 -7.05
N THR A 61 16.35 18.80 -6.75
CA THR A 61 15.00 18.33 -7.07
C THR A 61 14.38 19.09 -8.23
N GLU A 62 15.09 20.07 -8.79
CA GLU A 62 14.65 20.92 -9.90
C GLU A 62 15.64 20.80 -11.07
N GLY A 63 15.14 20.43 -12.25
CA GLY A 63 15.97 20.17 -13.43
C GLY A 63 16.74 21.39 -13.94
N GLU A 64 16.18 22.59 -13.82
CA GLU A 64 16.85 23.84 -14.22
C GLU A 64 18.06 24.14 -13.32
N GLU A 65 17.95 23.89 -12.01
CA GLU A 65 19.05 24.09 -11.06
C GLU A 65 20.19 23.10 -11.31
N ALA A 66 19.86 21.82 -11.51
CA ALA A 66 20.83 20.78 -11.87
C ALA A 66 21.54 21.10 -13.19
N THR A 67 20.79 21.58 -14.19
CA THR A 67 21.32 22.01 -15.49
C THR A 67 22.27 23.21 -15.37
N ASN A 68 21.93 24.19 -14.54
CA ASN A 68 22.77 25.35 -14.31
C ASN A 68 24.06 24.97 -13.56
N PHE A 69 23.95 24.04 -12.60
CA PHE A 69 25.11 23.53 -11.88
C PHE A 69 26.06 22.78 -12.82
N ILE A 70 25.59 21.80 -13.61
CA ILE A 70 26.48 21.03 -14.50
C ILE A 70 27.16 21.91 -15.56
N LYS A 71 26.49 22.94 -16.08
CA LYS A 71 27.10 23.94 -16.98
C LYS A 71 28.24 24.72 -16.31
N SER A 72 28.12 24.96 -15.02
CA SER A 72 29.11 25.70 -14.23
C SER A 72 30.36 24.89 -13.90
N VAL A 73 30.29 23.56 -13.98
CA VAL A 73 31.42 22.66 -13.75
C VAL A 73 32.51 22.93 -14.79
N LYS A 74 33.74 23.09 -14.30
CA LYS A 74 34.92 23.40 -15.12
C LYS A 74 35.99 22.35 -14.86
N LEU A 75 36.72 22.00 -15.91
CA LEU A 75 37.90 21.16 -15.83
C LEU A 75 38.88 21.76 -14.81
N CYS A 76 39.46 20.92 -13.98
CA CYS A 76 40.47 21.24 -12.98
C CYS A 76 40.06 22.29 -11.93
N VAL A 77 38.77 22.63 -11.82
CA VAL A 77 38.31 23.66 -10.86
C VAL A 77 37.17 23.08 -10.04
N PRO A 78 37.42 22.71 -8.76
CA PRO A 78 36.38 22.16 -7.91
C PRO A 78 35.25 23.18 -7.71
N PRO A 79 33.97 22.77 -7.83
CA PRO A 79 32.82 23.64 -7.60
C PRO A 79 32.90 24.36 -6.24
N GLY A 80 32.55 25.65 -6.22
CA GLY A 80 32.65 26.49 -5.03
C GLY A 80 34.06 27.01 -4.69
N ASN A 81 35.10 26.55 -5.38
CA ASN A 81 36.50 26.93 -5.12
C ASN A 81 37.22 27.43 -6.40
N PRO A 82 36.81 28.59 -6.98
CA PRO A 82 37.31 29.07 -8.26
C PRO A 82 38.79 29.48 -8.26
N SER A 83 39.41 29.63 -7.08
CA SER A 83 40.84 29.93 -6.93
C SER A 83 41.74 28.70 -6.98
N VAL A 84 41.16 27.49 -6.97
CA VAL A 84 41.89 26.22 -6.99
C VAL A 84 41.98 25.73 -8.43
N CYS A 85 43.19 25.35 -8.85
CA CYS A 85 43.47 24.72 -10.14
C CYS A 85 44.08 23.34 -9.84
N ALA A 86 43.22 22.33 -9.86
CA ALA A 86 43.47 20.94 -9.51
C ALA A 86 43.55 20.10 -10.80
N ASN A 87 44.73 20.02 -11.41
CA ASN A 87 44.87 19.45 -12.76
C ASN A 87 44.89 17.91 -12.81
N GLY A 88 44.82 17.22 -11.67
CA GLY A 88 45.15 15.79 -11.60
C GLY A 88 46.67 15.54 -11.59
N GLY A 89 47.08 14.36 -11.14
CA GLY A 89 48.41 13.82 -11.39
C GLY A 89 48.52 13.20 -12.79
N ASP A 90 49.72 12.81 -13.24
CA ASP A 90 49.90 12.01 -14.46
C ASP A 90 49.57 10.52 -14.20
N GLY A 91 48.41 10.19 -13.59
CA GLY A 91 48.14 8.84 -13.09
C GLY A 91 46.72 8.57 -12.59
N ASP A 92 46.62 7.84 -11.48
CA ASP A 92 45.36 7.48 -10.79
C ASP A 92 44.71 8.69 -10.11
N GLU A 93 43.44 8.56 -9.72
CA GLU A 93 42.60 9.67 -9.28
C GLU A 93 41.79 9.37 -8.00
N ASN A 94 40.98 10.34 -7.55
CA ASN A 94 40.26 10.33 -6.26
C ASN A 94 38.90 9.59 -6.23
N GLN A 95 38.79 8.44 -6.90
CA GLN A 95 37.52 7.70 -6.94
C GLN A 95 37.12 7.13 -5.57
N LYS A 96 38.06 6.84 -4.64
CA LYS A 96 37.70 6.34 -3.28
C LYS A 96 36.99 7.43 -2.51
N ALA A 97 37.50 8.65 -2.55
CA ALA A 97 36.85 9.81 -1.94
C ALA A 97 35.50 10.11 -2.57
N ALA A 98 35.37 9.97 -3.91
CA ALA A 98 34.09 10.11 -4.60
C ALA A 98 33.05 9.07 -4.17
N PHE A 99 33.44 7.80 -4.04
CA PHE A 99 32.55 6.75 -3.50
C PHE A 99 32.18 6.99 -2.05
N ALA A 100 33.11 7.48 -1.21
CA ALA A 100 32.82 7.78 0.18
C ALA A 100 31.79 8.90 0.35
N GLU A 101 31.71 9.88 -0.58
CA GLU A 101 30.65 10.89 -0.55
C GLU A 101 29.23 10.30 -0.65
N LEU A 102 29.07 9.11 -1.23
CA LEU A 102 27.76 8.43 -1.25
C LEU A 102 27.23 8.12 0.16
N LEU A 103 28.12 7.99 1.17
CA LEU A 103 27.73 7.82 2.58
C LEU A 103 26.98 9.03 3.16
N THR A 104 27.08 10.19 2.52
CA THR A 104 26.37 11.41 2.95
C THR A 104 24.94 11.48 2.43
N LEU A 105 24.57 10.61 1.49
CA LEU A 105 23.24 10.54 0.90
C LEU A 105 22.27 9.75 1.79
N ASP A 106 20.98 9.98 1.60
CA ASP A 106 19.92 9.21 2.27
C ASP A 106 19.93 7.74 1.80
N SER A 107 20.26 6.83 2.70
CA SER A 107 20.35 5.39 2.43
C SER A 107 19.01 4.73 2.10
N THR A 108 17.90 5.37 2.44
CA THR A 108 16.55 4.84 2.16
C THR A 108 16.07 5.15 0.75
N MET A 109 16.74 6.09 0.05
CA MET A 109 16.38 6.47 -1.31
C MET A 109 17.08 5.57 -2.34
N PRO A 110 16.33 4.86 -3.21
CA PRO A 110 16.93 4.09 -4.30
C PRO A 110 17.82 4.98 -5.17
N THR A 111 19.10 4.62 -5.29
CA THR A 111 20.11 5.43 -5.97
C THR A 111 20.75 4.65 -7.11
N ILE A 112 20.76 5.24 -8.30
CA ILE A 112 21.52 4.77 -9.47
C ILE A 112 22.69 5.73 -9.64
N ALA A 113 23.90 5.23 -9.37
CA ALA A 113 25.12 5.99 -9.48
C ALA A 113 25.84 5.70 -10.80
N PHE A 114 26.33 6.74 -11.47
CA PHE A 114 27.19 6.67 -12.63
C PHE A 114 28.55 7.26 -12.27
N LEU A 115 29.57 6.42 -12.16
CA LEU A 115 30.97 6.88 -12.14
C LEU A 115 31.43 7.09 -13.58
N ILE A 116 31.88 8.30 -13.89
CA ILE A 116 32.36 8.69 -15.22
C ILE A 116 33.80 9.16 -15.08
N THR A 117 34.74 8.42 -15.67
CA THR A 117 36.19 8.64 -15.51
C THR A 117 36.98 8.04 -16.68
N ASP A 118 38.18 8.54 -16.92
CA ASP A 118 39.15 7.96 -17.85
C ASP A 118 40.33 7.25 -17.15
N ALA A 119 40.49 7.46 -15.84
CA ALA A 119 41.62 6.99 -15.04
C ALA A 119 41.30 5.79 -14.11
N GLY A 120 42.34 5.24 -13.47
CA GLY A 120 42.26 4.27 -12.38
C GLY A 120 42.16 4.95 -11.00
N PRO A 121 41.80 4.22 -9.93
CA PRO A 121 41.84 4.72 -8.57
C PRO A 121 43.19 4.52 -7.89
N HIS A 122 43.57 5.42 -6.97
CA HIS A 122 44.81 5.27 -6.20
C HIS A 122 44.84 3.95 -5.43
N LEU A 123 45.74 3.03 -5.80
CA LEU A 123 45.90 1.75 -5.10
C LEU A 123 46.85 1.85 -3.91
N LEU A 124 46.58 1.07 -2.86
CA LEU A 124 47.39 0.94 -1.65
C LEU A 124 48.83 0.51 -1.95
N ASP A 125 49.01 -0.42 -2.89
CA ASP A 125 50.34 -0.89 -3.33
C ASP A 125 51.15 0.21 -4.03
N GLU A 126 50.49 1.28 -4.51
CA GLU A 126 51.06 2.38 -5.30
C GLU A 126 51.12 3.73 -4.52
N THR A 127 50.86 3.72 -3.20
CA THR A 127 50.72 4.86 -2.25
C THR A 127 51.94 5.78 -2.06
N ARG A 128 52.57 6.27 -3.13
CA ARG A 128 53.75 7.16 -3.03
C ARG A 128 53.53 8.57 -3.57
N THR A 129 52.34 8.87 -4.08
CA THR A 129 51.99 10.21 -4.56
C THR A 129 51.41 11.05 -3.43
N ARG A 130 51.57 12.38 -3.51
CA ARG A 130 51.00 13.29 -2.50
C ARG A 130 49.49 13.32 -2.60
N GLU A 131 49.00 13.16 -3.81
CA GLU A 131 47.62 13.02 -4.23
C GLU A 131 46.93 11.87 -3.48
N ALA A 132 47.51 10.65 -3.53
CA ALA A 132 46.99 9.50 -2.77
C ALA A 132 47.00 9.74 -1.24
N GLU A 133 48.05 10.38 -0.69
CA GLU A 133 48.08 10.74 0.74
C GLU A 133 46.97 11.74 1.09
N HIS A 134 46.66 12.69 0.21
CA HIS A 134 45.55 13.63 0.39
C HIS A 134 44.19 12.93 0.34
N GLU A 135 44.01 11.92 -0.52
CA GLU A 135 42.80 11.11 -0.56
C GLU A 135 42.59 10.34 0.75
N ILE A 136 43.65 9.69 1.26
CA ILE A 136 43.62 8.96 2.54
C ILE A 136 43.27 9.89 3.69
N ASN A 137 43.90 11.08 3.72
CA ASN A 137 43.59 12.08 4.74
C ASN A 137 42.15 12.59 4.62
N PHE A 138 41.65 12.81 3.40
CA PHE A 138 40.26 13.20 3.17
C PHE A 138 39.26 12.15 3.68
N LEU A 139 39.49 10.87 3.36
CA LEU A 139 38.67 9.75 3.84
C LEU A 139 38.65 9.68 5.37
N LYS A 140 39.80 9.88 6.00
CA LYS A 140 39.93 9.87 7.46
C LYS A 140 39.27 11.08 8.12
N GLU A 141 39.51 12.27 7.61
CA GLU A 141 39.03 13.52 8.22
C GLU A 141 37.53 13.74 7.99
N LYS A 142 37.03 13.45 6.79
CA LYS A 142 35.63 13.72 6.42
C LYS A 142 34.70 12.56 6.74
N HIS A 143 35.12 11.32 6.47
CA HIS A 143 34.27 10.12 6.58
C HIS A 143 34.65 9.19 7.73
N SER A 144 35.70 9.51 8.51
CA SER A 144 36.22 8.65 9.57
C SER A 144 36.66 7.27 9.09
N ILE A 145 37.06 7.15 7.82
CA ILE A 145 37.54 5.90 7.22
C ILE A 145 39.06 5.82 7.40
N VAL A 146 39.52 4.86 8.21
CA VAL A 146 40.96 4.66 8.51
C VAL A 146 41.61 3.71 7.52
N ASP A 147 40.88 2.67 7.09
CA ASP A 147 41.33 1.74 6.06
C ASP A 147 40.84 2.22 4.69
N SER A 148 41.77 2.77 3.92
CA SER A 148 41.53 3.36 2.60
C SER A 148 41.58 2.34 1.46
N ASP A 149 41.56 1.03 1.74
CA ASP A 149 41.34 0.02 0.70
C ASP A 149 39.99 0.29 0.00
N MET A 150 40.00 0.29 -1.33
CA MET A 150 38.82 0.53 -2.15
C MET A 150 37.67 -0.42 -1.76
N PHE A 151 37.92 -1.71 -1.57
CA PHE A 151 36.87 -2.67 -1.23
C PHE A 151 36.36 -2.52 0.20
N ASN A 152 37.15 -1.94 1.11
CA ASN A 152 36.68 -1.51 2.42
C ASN A 152 35.75 -0.29 2.30
N VAL A 153 36.15 0.75 1.56
CA VAL A 153 35.29 1.93 1.29
C VAL A 153 33.97 1.48 0.66
N LEU A 154 34.03 0.63 -0.36
CA LEU A 154 32.85 0.09 -1.04
C LEU A 154 32.01 -0.83 -0.12
N ALA A 155 32.61 -1.53 0.83
CA ALA A 155 31.86 -2.31 1.81
C ALA A 155 31.06 -1.40 2.77
N LEU A 156 31.64 -0.27 3.19
CA LEU A 156 30.94 0.73 3.99
C LEU A 156 29.80 1.36 3.20
N VAL A 157 30.02 1.71 1.93
CA VAL A 157 28.97 2.23 1.04
C VAL A 157 27.87 1.20 0.84
N GLN A 158 28.21 -0.06 0.57
CA GLN A 158 27.24 -1.14 0.43
C GLN A 158 26.42 -1.36 1.70
N ALA A 159 27.06 -1.30 2.87
CA ALA A 159 26.39 -1.42 4.16
C ALA A 159 25.46 -0.24 4.44
N HIS A 160 25.85 0.98 4.07
CA HIS A 160 25.03 2.18 4.23
C HIS A 160 23.71 2.09 3.48
N PHE A 161 23.73 1.64 2.21
CA PHE A 161 22.52 1.58 1.36
C PHE A 161 21.68 0.31 1.52
N GLU A 162 22.14 -0.72 2.23
CA GLU A 162 21.43 -2.00 2.43
C GLU A 162 20.85 -2.62 1.13
N GLY A 163 21.53 -2.44 -0.01
CA GLY A 163 21.09 -2.94 -1.32
C GLY A 163 20.32 -1.95 -2.19
N ASN A 164 20.07 -0.73 -1.73
CA ASN A 164 19.37 0.34 -2.50
C ASN A 164 20.29 1.13 -3.45
N LEU A 165 21.50 0.65 -3.75
CA LEU A 165 22.47 1.33 -4.59
C LEU A 165 22.92 0.44 -5.74
N ILE A 166 22.80 0.97 -6.96
CA ILE A 166 23.39 0.40 -8.18
C ILE A 166 24.52 1.34 -8.63
N VAL A 167 25.69 0.80 -8.92
CA VAL A 167 26.84 1.57 -9.42
C VAL A 167 27.19 1.12 -10.83
N ASN A 168 27.01 2.03 -11.78
CA ASN A 168 27.46 1.93 -13.15
C ASN A 168 28.79 2.67 -13.32
N VAL A 169 29.66 2.14 -14.16
CA VAL A 169 30.92 2.79 -14.50
C VAL A 169 30.97 3.02 -16.01
N VAL A 170 31.10 4.28 -16.41
CA VAL A 170 31.42 4.69 -17.77
C VAL A 170 32.90 5.03 -17.80
N LYS A 171 33.70 4.13 -18.38
CA LYS A 171 35.15 4.31 -18.50
C LYS A 171 35.54 4.60 -19.95
N TYR A 172 36.18 5.75 -20.18
CA TYR A 172 36.53 6.20 -21.53
C TYR A 172 37.75 5.50 -22.15
N ILE A 173 38.65 4.93 -21.32
CA ILE A 173 39.90 4.32 -21.79
C ILE A 173 40.02 2.87 -21.33
N LYS A 174 40.06 1.93 -22.29
CA LYS A 174 40.35 0.52 -22.02
C LYS A 174 41.80 0.26 -21.62
N ASN A 175 41.98 -0.23 -20.39
CA ASN A 175 43.29 -0.57 -19.81
C ASN A 175 43.16 -1.65 -18.72
N SER A 176 44.21 -1.87 -17.92
CA SER A 176 44.26 -2.86 -16.82
C SER A 176 43.17 -2.66 -15.77
N ASP A 177 42.79 -1.41 -15.47
CA ASP A 177 41.92 -1.08 -14.35
C ASP A 177 40.44 -1.34 -14.69
N HIS A 178 40.13 -1.76 -15.92
CA HIS A 178 38.85 -2.40 -16.23
C HIS A 178 38.56 -3.60 -15.33
N ARG A 179 39.60 -4.27 -14.80
CA ARG A 179 39.43 -5.32 -13.79
C ARG A 179 38.87 -4.76 -12.50
N MET A 180 39.42 -3.63 -12.04
CA MET A 180 38.96 -2.94 -10.83
C MET A 180 37.51 -2.51 -11.01
N TYR A 181 37.21 -1.76 -12.08
CA TYR A 181 35.85 -1.29 -12.31
C TYR A 181 34.85 -2.41 -12.57
N GLY A 182 35.24 -3.49 -13.23
CA GLY A 182 34.43 -4.71 -13.36
C GLY A 182 34.09 -5.32 -11.99
N SER A 183 35.05 -5.35 -11.06
CA SER A 183 34.84 -5.79 -9.69
C SER A 183 33.94 -4.84 -8.87
N ILE A 184 34.07 -3.52 -9.08
CA ILE A 184 33.20 -2.51 -8.44
C ILE A 184 31.75 -2.72 -8.90
N VAL A 185 31.49 -2.71 -10.20
CA VAL A 185 30.11 -2.82 -10.70
C VAL A 185 29.51 -4.19 -10.37
N LYS A 186 30.31 -5.28 -10.34
CA LYS A 186 29.86 -6.61 -9.88
C LYS A 186 29.39 -6.58 -8.42
N LYS A 187 30.07 -5.82 -7.54
CA LYS A 187 29.71 -5.66 -6.12
C LYS A 187 28.37 -4.95 -5.91
N PHE A 188 28.05 -3.96 -6.75
CA PHE A 188 26.82 -3.16 -6.66
C PHE A 188 25.75 -3.52 -7.71
N GLY A 189 25.98 -4.58 -8.48
CA GLY A 189 25.03 -5.04 -9.48
C GLY A 189 24.79 -4.09 -10.66
N GLY A 190 25.72 -3.19 -10.99
CA GLY A 190 25.63 -2.33 -12.17
C GLY A 190 26.43 -2.85 -13.37
N VAL A 191 26.65 -1.97 -14.36
CA VAL A 191 27.36 -2.28 -15.61
C VAL A 191 28.63 -1.48 -15.81
N LEU A 192 29.59 -2.10 -16.48
CA LEU A 192 30.80 -1.45 -16.99
C LEU A 192 30.61 -1.14 -18.48
N ILE A 193 30.69 0.14 -18.82
CA ILE A 193 30.38 0.71 -20.13
C ILE A 193 31.61 1.46 -20.65
N GLU A 194 31.94 1.26 -21.93
CA GLU A 194 32.93 2.05 -22.67
C GLU A 194 32.27 2.76 -23.86
N PRO A 195 32.37 4.09 -23.99
CA PRO A 195 31.90 4.84 -25.16
C PRO A 195 32.67 4.48 -26.45
N LYS A 196 31.98 3.99 -27.49
CA LYS A 196 32.56 3.82 -28.86
C LYS A 196 32.69 5.15 -29.60
N VAL A 197 31.77 6.06 -29.34
CA VAL A 197 31.68 7.38 -29.99
C VAL A 197 31.89 8.49 -28.98
N ARG A 198 32.33 9.66 -29.46
CA ARG A 198 32.59 10.85 -28.62
C ARG A 198 31.57 11.96 -28.80
N SER A 199 30.47 11.68 -29.50
CA SER A 199 29.39 12.65 -29.73
C SER A 199 28.47 12.72 -28.51
N ALA A 200 28.41 13.88 -27.86
CA ALA A 200 27.58 14.07 -26.67
C ALA A 200 26.10 13.76 -26.91
N GLN A 201 25.59 14.10 -28.09
CA GLN A 201 24.20 13.82 -28.45
C GLN A 201 23.94 12.31 -28.57
N GLN A 202 24.84 11.55 -29.18
CA GLN A 202 24.70 10.09 -29.32
C GLN A 202 24.86 9.37 -27.98
N LEU A 203 25.78 9.82 -27.14
CA LEU A 203 25.97 9.28 -25.79
C LEU A 203 24.77 9.58 -24.88
N ALA A 204 24.21 10.80 -24.97
CA ALA A 204 22.98 11.17 -24.29
C ALA A 204 21.81 10.30 -24.75
N SER A 205 21.65 10.10 -26.05
CA SER A 205 20.60 9.23 -26.60
C SER A 205 20.74 7.80 -26.10
N GLY A 206 21.94 7.21 -26.13
CA GLY A 206 22.13 5.85 -25.64
C GLY A 206 21.94 5.72 -24.11
N LEU A 207 22.42 6.67 -23.31
CA LEU A 207 22.17 6.68 -21.85
C LEU A 207 20.70 6.93 -21.51
N MET A 208 19.99 7.75 -22.30
CA MET A 208 18.56 7.92 -22.18
C MET A 208 17.81 6.64 -22.51
N VAL A 209 18.19 5.89 -23.56
CA VAL A 209 17.59 4.57 -23.83
C VAL A 209 17.79 3.63 -22.64
N ILE A 210 18.99 3.61 -22.04
CA ILE A 210 19.26 2.83 -20.82
C ILE A 210 18.34 3.27 -19.67
N LEU A 211 18.23 4.58 -19.42
CA LEU A 211 17.43 5.14 -18.33
C LEU A 211 15.93 5.02 -18.55
N SER A 212 15.41 5.29 -19.75
CA SER A 212 14.00 5.09 -20.12
C SER A 212 13.62 3.63 -19.94
N ASN A 213 14.45 2.68 -20.41
CA ASN A 213 14.24 1.26 -20.15
C ASN A 213 14.24 0.93 -18.64
N MET A 214 15.10 1.57 -17.84
CA MET A 214 15.11 1.43 -16.38
C MET A 214 13.88 2.06 -15.71
N PHE A 215 13.46 3.25 -16.15
CA PHE A 215 12.36 4.01 -15.57
C PHE A 215 11.00 3.42 -15.94
N GLU A 216 10.81 2.98 -17.19
CA GLU A 216 9.66 2.20 -17.62
C GLU A 216 9.54 0.93 -16.78
N ARG A 217 10.63 0.18 -16.60
CA ARG A 217 10.65 -0.99 -15.70
C ARG A 217 10.40 -0.63 -14.23
N CYS A 218 10.91 0.51 -13.73
CA CYS A 218 10.63 1.00 -12.36
C CYS A 218 9.18 1.45 -12.19
N ALA A 219 8.53 1.92 -13.26
CA ALA A 219 7.13 2.32 -13.32
C ALA A 219 6.18 1.14 -13.62
N GLY A 220 6.71 -0.06 -13.87
CA GLY A 220 5.93 -1.28 -14.15
C GLY A 220 5.62 -1.53 -15.62
N GLY A 221 6.29 -0.84 -16.55
CA GLY A 221 6.26 -1.10 -17.98
C GLY A 221 6.91 -2.43 -18.35
N VAL A 222 6.26 -3.16 -19.26
CA VAL A 222 6.76 -4.40 -19.86
C VAL A 222 7.69 -4.01 -21.02
N PHE A 223 8.86 -4.63 -21.08
CA PHE A 223 9.77 -4.46 -22.22
C PHE A 223 9.16 -5.18 -23.43
N THR A 224 8.63 -4.45 -24.40
CA THR A 224 8.43 -5.00 -25.74
C THR A 224 9.82 -5.14 -26.35
N ALA A 225 10.27 -6.37 -26.57
CA ALA A 225 11.42 -6.58 -27.44
C ALA A 225 11.02 -5.94 -28.77
N ALA A 226 11.75 -4.90 -29.19
CA ALA A 226 11.53 -4.23 -30.46
C ALA A 226 11.41 -5.29 -31.55
N THR A 227 10.20 -5.44 -32.09
CA THR A 227 9.99 -6.05 -33.40
C THR A 227 10.83 -5.25 -34.38
N GLU A 228 11.46 -5.93 -35.34
CA GLU A 228 12.39 -5.40 -36.35
C GLU A 228 11.83 -4.26 -37.24
N THR A 229 10.67 -3.69 -36.89
CA THR A 229 9.94 -2.67 -37.64
C THR A 229 9.79 -1.33 -36.93
N ASP A 230 10.11 -1.20 -35.63
CA ASP A 230 10.09 0.11 -34.95
C ASP A 230 11.49 0.74 -34.88
N SER A 231 11.77 1.59 -35.87
CA SER A 231 12.88 2.54 -35.94
C SER A 231 14.30 1.95 -35.77
N PRO A 232 15.15 1.93 -36.82
CA PRO A 232 16.57 1.54 -36.69
C PRO A 232 17.40 2.41 -35.71
N ALA A 233 16.82 3.45 -35.11
CA ALA A 233 17.50 4.43 -34.27
C ALA A 233 17.76 4.00 -32.81
N SER A 234 17.02 3.02 -32.25
CA SER A 234 17.18 2.59 -30.83
C SER A 234 18.34 1.61 -30.63
N ASP A 235 18.49 0.62 -31.53
CA ASP A 235 19.65 -0.29 -31.58
C ASP A 235 20.93 0.49 -31.96
N ASP A 236 20.85 1.43 -32.93
CA ASP A 236 21.96 2.33 -33.30
C ASP A 236 22.44 3.19 -32.09
N SER A 237 21.53 3.55 -31.17
CA SER A 237 21.85 4.37 -30.00
C SER A 237 22.54 3.57 -28.89
N LEU A 238 22.20 2.30 -28.67
CA LEU A 238 22.92 1.43 -27.74
C LEU A 238 24.26 0.96 -28.32
N ASP A 239 24.37 0.88 -29.65
CA ASP A 239 25.62 0.57 -30.34
C ASP A 239 26.72 1.62 -30.15
N THR A 240 26.38 2.79 -29.62
CA THR A 240 27.33 3.84 -29.18
C THR A 240 28.20 3.41 -28.01
N PHE A 241 27.84 2.32 -27.32
CA PHE A 241 28.54 1.80 -26.14
C PHE A 241 29.03 0.36 -26.34
N ILE A 242 30.12 0.01 -25.66
CA ILE A 242 30.56 -1.37 -25.42
C ILE A 242 30.19 -1.72 -24.00
N PHE A 243 29.43 -2.80 -23.83
CA PHE A 243 29.10 -3.35 -22.52
C PHE A 243 29.99 -4.56 -22.23
N TYR A 244 30.49 -4.64 -21.01
CA TYR A 244 31.41 -5.70 -20.61
C TYR A 244 30.69 -6.83 -19.88
N ASN A 245 30.98 -8.09 -20.26
CA ASN A 245 30.49 -9.26 -19.54
C ASN A 245 31.32 -9.49 -18.27
N LEU A 246 30.63 -9.64 -17.14
CA LEU A 246 31.20 -9.79 -15.80
C LEU A 246 30.65 -11.03 -15.07
N GLU A 247 30.08 -12.01 -15.77
CA GLU A 247 29.55 -13.24 -15.16
C GLU A 247 30.63 -13.99 -14.34
N ASP A 248 31.80 -14.19 -14.95
CA ASP A 248 32.94 -14.89 -14.36
C ASP A 248 33.76 -14.06 -13.36
N PHE A 249 33.39 -12.80 -13.11
CA PHE A 249 34.10 -11.95 -12.16
C PHE A 249 33.77 -12.34 -10.72
N SER A 250 34.82 -12.55 -9.93
CA SER A 250 34.72 -12.65 -8.47
C SER A 250 34.77 -11.27 -7.83
N VAL A 251 34.04 -11.06 -6.74
CA VAL A 251 34.11 -9.83 -5.94
C VAL A 251 35.35 -9.92 -5.03
N PRO A 252 36.37 -9.08 -5.24
CA PRO A 252 37.61 -9.08 -4.45
C PRO A 252 37.36 -8.67 -2.98
N THR A 253 38.20 -9.18 -2.07
CA THR A 253 38.14 -8.77 -0.65
C THR A 253 39.03 -7.57 -0.34
N CYS A 254 40.08 -7.36 -1.13
CA CYS A 254 40.97 -6.20 -1.10
C CYS A 254 41.46 -5.87 -2.51
N GLU A 255 42.16 -4.75 -2.67
CA GLU A 255 42.69 -4.30 -3.97
C GLU A 255 43.63 -5.32 -4.64
N ALA A 256 44.46 -6.01 -3.85
CA ALA A 256 45.44 -6.97 -4.36
C ALA A 256 44.80 -8.20 -5.04
N ASP A 257 43.54 -8.52 -4.70
CA ASP A 257 42.80 -9.66 -5.24
C ASP A 257 42.24 -9.38 -6.64
N VAL A 258 42.16 -8.12 -7.07
CA VAL A 258 41.62 -7.71 -8.37
C VAL A 258 42.36 -8.38 -9.54
N LYS A 259 43.67 -8.62 -9.37
CA LYS A 259 44.51 -9.28 -10.38
C LYS A 259 44.08 -10.72 -10.70
N ASN A 260 43.31 -11.36 -9.82
CA ASN A 260 42.77 -12.71 -10.01
C ASN A 260 41.65 -12.73 -11.06
N ASN A 261 41.00 -11.59 -11.31
CA ASN A 261 40.05 -11.45 -12.40
C ASN A 261 40.80 -11.18 -13.72
N SER A 262 40.28 -11.76 -14.81
CA SER A 262 40.74 -11.47 -16.17
C SER A 262 40.30 -10.05 -16.59
N ILE A 263 40.92 -9.50 -17.64
CA ILE A 263 40.42 -8.26 -18.25
C ILE A 263 39.05 -8.58 -18.84
N PRO A 264 38.00 -7.78 -18.57
CA PRO A 264 36.66 -8.12 -19.01
C PRO A 264 36.57 -8.10 -20.53
N VAL A 265 35.78 -9.01 -21.07
CA VAL A 265 35.52 -9.14 -22.52
C VAL A 265 34.22 -8.41 -22.83
N ALA A 266 34.13 -7.80 -24.01
CA ALA A 266 32.87 -7.21 -24.48
C ALA A 266 31.81 -8.31 -24.52
N GLY A 267 30.70 -8.11 -23.80
CA GLY A 267 29.54 -8.98 -23.84
C GLY A 267 28.62 -8.61 -24.99
N ASP A 268 27.57 -9.41 -25.21
CA ASP A 268 26.45 -8.97 -26.02
C ASP A 268 25.78 -7.78 -25.32
N THR A 269 25.63 -6.68 -26.05
CA THR A 269 24.96 -5.46 -25.58
C THR A 269 23.58 -5.77 -24.99
N ARG A 270 22.86 -6.76 -25.55
CA ARG A 270 21.55 -7.20 -25.06
C ARG A 270 21.65 -7.96 -23.75
N ASP A 271 22.56 -8.92 -23.63
CA ASP A 271 22.71 -9.75 -22.41
C ASP A 271 23.15 -8.94 -21.20
N VAL A 272 24.03 -7.95 -21.39
CA VAL A 272 24.50 -7.09 -20.30
C VAL A 272 23.44 -6.04 -19.93
N LEU A 273 22.66 -5.54 -20.89
CA LEU A 273 21.50 -4.68 -20.64
C LEU A 273 20.38 -5.45 -19.90
N PHE A 274 20.14 -6.72 -20.24
CA PHE A 274 19.17 -7.57 -19.53
C PHE A 274 19.67 -7.96 -18.14
N ALA A 275 20.96 -8.24 -17.95
CA ALA A 275 21.56 -8.44 -16.62
C ALA A 275 21.49 -7.16 -15.74
N PHE A 276 21.49 -5.99 -16.37
CA PHE A 276 21.30 -4.70 -15.73
C PHE A 276 19.82 -4.45 -15.36
N LEU A 277 18.89 -4.82 -16.24
CA LEU A 277 17.44 -4.75 -16.00
C LEU A 277 16.96 -5.77 -14.96
N ASP A 278 17.59 -6.95 -14.89
CA ASP A 278 17.33 -7.95 -13.85
C ASP A 278 17.86 -7.52 -12.47
N ARG A 279 18.86 -6.64 -12.40
CA ARG A 279 19.41 -6.12 -11.13
C ARG A 279 18.79 -4.80 -10.66
N ALA A 280 18.04 -4.09 -11.51
CA ALA A 280 17.14 -3.01 -11.09
C ALA A 280 15.89 -3.52 -10.33
N THR A 281 15.68 -4.84 -10.25
CA THR A 281 14.60 -5.46 -9.46
C THR A 281 14.89 -5.60 -7.96
N VAL A 282 15.98 -5.04 -7.42
CA VAL A 282 16.36 -5.19 -6.00
C VAL A 282 15.39 -4.53 -5.00
N VAL A 283 14.45 -3.74 -5.47
CA VAL A 283 13.26 -3.48 -4.68
C VAL A 283 12.25 -4.55 -5.12
N VAL A 284 12.18 -5.74 -4.53
CA VAL A 284 10.96 -6.56 -4.44
C VAL A 284 11.20 -7.33 -3.16
N GLY A 285 10.72 -6.76 -2.06
CA GLY A 285 11.29 -6.93 -0.74
C GLY A 285 11.67 -8.37 -0.37
N ASP A 286 12.66 -8.47 0.52
CA ASP A 286 13.38 -9.61 1.10
C ASP A 286 12.63 -10.94 1.36
N ARG A 287 11.29 -10.99 1.30
CA ARG A 287 10.49 -12.23 1.35
C ARG A 287 10.10 -12.80 -0.02
N PHE A 288 10.01 -11.97 -1.06
CA PHE A 288 9.76 -12.41 -2.43
C PHE A 288 10.97 -13.18 -2.96
N ALA A 289 12.17 -12.58 -2.91
CA ALA A 289 13.41 -13.24 -3.34
C ALA A 289 13.75 -14.51 -2.53
N LYS A 290 13.41 -14.57 -1.23
CA LYS A 290 13.63 -15.77 -0.39
C LYS A 290 12.64 -16.90 -0.65
N ARG A 291 11.57 -16.68 -1.43
CA ARG A 291 10.45 -17.64 -1.59
C ARG A 291 10.00 -17.86 -3.02
N ALA A 292 10.34 -16.97 -3.95
CA ALA A 292 10.26 -17.22 -5.37
C ALA A 292 11.34 -18.25 -5.72
N ILE A 293 10.94 -19.28 -6.46
CA ILE A 293 11.80 -20.41 -6.78
C ILE A 293 12.13 -20.32 -8.26
N VAL A 294 13.38 -20.52 -8.64
CA VAL A 294 13.76 -20.60 -10.05
C VAL A 294 13.04 -21.79 -10.69
N ALA A 295 12.33 -21.55 -11.79
CA ALA A 295 11.67 -22.62 -12.53
C ALA A 295 12.72 -23.60 -13.05
N SER A 296 12.63 -24.87 -12.65
CA SER A 296 13.62 -25.90 -13.00
C SER A 296 13.04 -26.84 -14.06
N GLY A 297 13.79 -27.12 -15.12
CA GLY A 297 13.29 -27.96 -16.22
C GLY A 297 12.04 -27.42 -16.91
N LEU A 298 11.90 -26.08 -17.02
CA LEU A 298 10.72 -25.43 -17.60
C LEU A 298 10.43 -25.91 -19.02
N ARG A 299 11.49 -26.07 -19.83
CA ARG A 299 11.39 -26.60 -21.19
C ARG A 299 10.75 -27.99 -21.21
N GLU A 300 11.24 -28.89 -20.37
CA GLU A 300 10.71 -30.25 -20.24
C GLU A 300 9.27 -30.25 -19.72
N GLN A 301 8.92 -29.35 -18.79
CA GLN A 301 7.55 -29.20 -18.29
C GLN A 301 6.58 -28.68 -19.35
N VAL A 302 7.04 -27.76 -20.20
CA VAL A 302 6.27 -27.30 -21.37
C VAL A 302 6.11 -28.42 -22.39
N GLU A 303 7.19 -29.14 -22.71
CA GLU A 303 7.15 -30.28 -23.63
C GLU A 303 6.18 -31.38 -23.14
N LEU A 304 6.10 -31.60 -21.83
CA LEU A 304 5.15 -32.52 -21.20
C LEU A 304 3.69 -32.08 -21.45
N LEU A 305 3.40 -30.78 -21.35
CA LEU A 305 2.05 -30.27 -21.63
C LEU A 305 1.70 -30.34 -23.12
N ILE A 306 2.64 -30.02 -24.00
CA ILE A 306 2.46 -30.17 -25.46
C ILE A 306 2.22 -31.64 -25.81
N THR A 307 3.02 -32.56 -25.25
CA THR A 307 2.83 -34.01 -25.44
C THR A 307 1.45 -34.45 -24.97
N THR A 308 1.01 -33.95 -23.81
CA THR A 308 -0.34 -34.22 -23.27
C THR A 308 -1.42 -33.73 -24.22
N ALA A 309 -1.30 -32.49 -24.73
CA ALA A 309 -2.24 -31.93 -25.70
C ALA A 309 -2.28 -32.73 -27.01
N GLN A 310 -1.12 -33.15 -27.54
CA GLN A 310 -1.02 -33.98 -28.75
C GLN A 310 -1.67 -35.35 -28.58
N CYS A 311 -1.56 -35.96 -27.40
CA CYS A 311 -2.27 -37.21 -27.11
C CYS A 311 -3.78 -37.02 -27.03
N LEU A 312 -4.23 -35.97 -26.35
CA LEU A 312 -5.65 -35.66 -26.16
C LEU A 312 -6.34 -35.29 -27.47
N THR A 313 -5.64 -34.62 -28.39
CA THR A 313 -6.11 -34.29 -29.75
C THR A 313 -5.94 -35.44 -30.75
N GLY A 314 -5.28 -36.54 -30.36
CA GLY A 314 -5.01 -37.67 -31.23
C GLY A 314 -3.91 -37.45 -32.28
N LYS A 315 -3.22 -36.29 -32.28
CA LYS A 315 -2.02 -36.03 -33.11
C LYS A 315 -0.85 -36.95 -32.73
N MET A 316 -0.82 -37.49 -31.50
CA MET A 316 0.13 -38.50 -31.04
C MET A 316 -0.58 -39.74 -30.49
N GLY A 317 -0.10 -40.94 -30.84
CA GLY A 317 -0.64 -42.20 -30.36
C GLY A 317 -0.52 -42.34 -28.84
N TYR A 318 -1.52 -42.96 -28.18
CA TYR A 318 -1.57 -43.06 -26.71
C TYR A 318 -0.32 -43.70 -26.10
N ASN A 319 0.16 -44.82 -26.67
CA ASN A 319 1.32 -45.53 -26.12
C ASN A 319 2.60 -44.69 -26.26
N ASP A 320 2.85 -44.12 -27.46
CA ASP A 320 4.01 -43.26 -27.72
C ASP A 320 4.00 -42.02 -26.82
N GLY A 321 2.81 -41.45 -26.63
CA GLY A 321 2.57 -40.34 -25.74
C GLY A 321 2.80 -40.65 -24.26
N LEU A 322 2.32 -41.80 -23.80
CA LEU A 322 2.54 -42.28 -22.44
C LEU A 322 4.03 -42.52 -22.18
N ASP A 323 4.74 -43.14 -23.11
CA ASP A 323 6.18 -43.40 -23.01
C ASP A 323 6.97 -42.09 -22.94
N ARG A 324 6.66 -41.14 -23.85
CA ARG A 324 7.30 -39.81 -23.87
C ARG A 324 6.99 -39.00 -22.61
N ALA A 325 5.73 -38.97 -22.17
CA ALA A 325 5.33 -38.25 -20.96
C ALA A 325 5.98 -38.85 -19.69
N THR A 326 6.13 -40.18 -19.64
CA THR A 326 6.81 -40.86 -18.52
C THR A 326 8.28 -40.46 -18.45
N SER A 327 8.98 -40.51 -19.58
CA SER A 327 10.37 -40.05 -19.69
C SER A 327 10.55 -38.58 -19.29
N LEU A 328 9.64 -37.70 -19.72
CA LEU A 328 9.66 -36.29 -19.35
C LEU A 328 9.43 -36.07 -17.85
N VAL A 329 8.48 -36.77 -17.23
CA VAL A 329 8.23 -36.66 -15.78
C VAL A 329 9.44 -37.08 -14.95
N GLU A 330 10.14 -38.15 -15.36
CA GLU A 330 11.39 -38.58 -14.72
C GLU A 330 12.49 -37.53 -14.90
N LYS A 331 12.70 -37.05 -16.13
CA LYS A 331 13.69 -36.01 -16.45
C LYS A 331 13.44 -34.71 -15.68
N ILE A 332 12.20 -34.24 -15.58
CA ILE A 332 11.84 -33.04 -14.82
C ILE A 332 12.19 -33.22 -13.34
N ARG A 333 11.92 -34.41 -12.79
CA ARG A 333 12.21 -34.72 -11.38
C ARG A 333 13.71 -34.70 -11.09
N ASP A 334 14.53 -35.22 -12.00
CA ASP A 334 15.99 -35.21 -11.91
C ASP A 334 16.57 -33.78 -12.02
N LEU A 335 15.95 -32.92 -12.83
CA LEU A 335 16.34 -31.52 -12.99
C LEU A 335 15.90 -30.63 -11.80
N MET A 336 14.96 -31.09 -10.97
CA MET A 336 14.41 -30.31 -9.87
C MET A 336 15.16 -30.56 -8.55
N PRO A 337 15.52 -29.51 -7.79
CA PRO A 337 16.07 -29.65 -6.45
C PRO A 337 15.16 -30.48 -5.54
N GLU A 338 15.72 -31.32 -4.66
CA GLU A 338 14.97 -32.24 -3.79
C GLU A 338 13.86 -31.52 -3.00
N GLU A 339 14.16 -30.33 -2.47
CA GLU A 339 13.23 -29.49 -1.71
C GLU A 339 11.99 -29.07 -2.54
N ASN A 340 12.16 -28.97 -3.86
CA ASN A 340 11.14 -28.52 -4.80
C ASN A 340 10.41 -29.66 -5.50
N GLN A 341 10.87 -30.91 -5.36
CA GLN A 341 10.24 -32.08 -6.00
C GLN A 341 8.77 -32.25 -5.61
N SER A 342 8.39 -31.78 -4.42
CA SER A 342 6.99 -31.79 -3.98
C SER A 342 6.07 -30.92 -4.83
N HIS A 343 6.58 -29.98 -5.64
CA HIS A 343 5.78 -29.14 -6.53
C HIS A 343 5.39 -29.82 -7.85
N LEU A 344 6.09 -30.89 -8.24
CA LEU A 344 5.67 -31.77 -9.34
C LEU A 344 4.69 -32.81 -8.78
N LYS A 345 3.40 -32.64 -9.05
CA LYS A 345 2.34 -33.57 -8.60
C LYS A 345 2.07 -34.68 -9.60
N LEU A 346 2.47 -34.52 -10.86
CA LEU A 346 2.40 -35.59 -11.85
C LEU A 346 3.39 -36.70 -11.50
N THR A 347 2.88 -37.92 -11.49
CA THR A 347 3.63 -39.16 -11.37
C THR A 347 3.35 -40.05 -12.57
N ALA A 348 4.25 -40.98 -12.88
CA ALA A 348 4.04 -41.97 -13.94
C ALA A 348 2.69 -42.71 -13.79
N GLU A 349 2.28 -43.03 -12.55
CA GLU A 349 1.00 -43.67 -12.25
C GLU A 349 -0.23 -42.79 -12.55
N SER A 350 -0.08 -41.46 -12.48
CA SER A 350 -1.16 -40.52 -12.76
C SER A 350 -1.35 -40.23 -14.25
N LEU A 351 -0.31 -40.45 -15.07
CA LEU A 351 -0.31 -40.11 -16.50
C LEU A 351 -1.41 -40.80 -17.30
N PRO A 352 -1.69 -42.12 -17.14
CA PRO A 352 -2.80 -42.76 -17.86
C PRO A 352 -4.14 -42.06 -17.63
N GLY A 353 -4.41 -41.62 -16.39
CA GLY A 353 -5.65 -40.91 -16.05
C GLY A 353 -5.74 -39.48 -16.58
N VAL A 354 -4.60 -38.86 -16.90
CA VAL A 354 -4.52 -37.53 -17.53
C VAL A 354 -4.64 -37.66 -19.05
N LEU A 355 -3.94 -38.63 -19.66
CA LEU A 355 -3.85 -38.84 -21.11
C LEU A 355 -5.08 -39.55 -21.71
N GLN A 356 -5.81 -40.36 -20.93
CA GLN A 356 -7.01 -41.07 -21.40
C GLN A 356 -8.32 -40.39 -21.02
N GLN A 357 -8.33 -39.11 -20.62
CA GLN A 357 -9.61 -38.43 -20.35
C GLN A 357 -10.46 -38.49 -21.62
N LYS A 358 -11.58 -39.23 -21.54
CA LYS A 358 -12.51 -39.38 -22.66
C LYS A 358 -13.09 -38.01 -22.99
N ILE A 359 -12.55 -37.37 -24.02
CA ILE A 359 -13.12 -36.15 -24.58
C ILE A 359 -14.34 -36.60 -25.39
N SER A 360 -15.50 -36.64 -24.74
CA SER A 360 -16.76 -36.84 -25.42
C SER A 360 -17.14 -35.52 -26.11
N THR A 361 -16.90 -35.44 -27.42
CA THR A 361 -17.24 -34.30 -28.30
C THR A 361 -18.75 -34.06 -28.48
N SER A 362 -19.59 -34.57 -27.58
CA SER A 362 -21.04 -34.68 -27.78
C SER A 362 -21.88 -33.78 -26.86
N SER A 363 -21.31 -32.73 -26.27
CA SER A 363 -22.11 -31.77 -25.50
C SER A 363 -22.82 -30.82 -26.47
N GLU A 364 -24.15 -30.80 -26.45
CA GLU A 364 -25.00 -29.87 -27.21
C GLU A 364 -24.94 -28.40 -26.69
N LEU A 365 -24.09 -28.10 -25.71
CA LEU A 365 -23.83 -26.74 -25.21
C LEU A 365 -22.55 -26.18 -25.85
N GLU A 366 -22.63 -24.96 -26.41
CA GLU A 366 -21.52 -24.25 -27.04
C GLU A 366 -20.43 -23.95 -26.00
N ALA A 367 -19.28 -24.63 -26.10
CA ALA A 367 -18.12 -24.36 -25.26
C ALA A 367 -17.67 -22.89 -25.42
N SER A 368 -17.07 -22.33 -24.37
CA SER A 368 -16.54 -20.96 -24.43
C SER A 368 -15.52 -20.81 -25.57
N VAL A 369 -15.71 -19.78 -26.39
CA VAL A 369 -14.77 -19.37 -27.44
C VAL A 369 -14.02 -18.10 -27.05
N SER A 370 -12.78 -17.94 -27.54
CA SER A 370 -12.04 -16.69 -27.37
C SER A 370 -12.78 -15.55 -28.06
N ALA A 371 -12.95 -14.42 -27.38
CA ALA A 371 -13.56 -13.22 -27.95
C ALA A 371 -12.72 -12.58 -29.07
N ILE A 372 -11.48 -13.02 -29.26
CA ILE A 372 -10.53 -12.50 -30.24
C ILE A 372 -10.46 -13.43 -31.45
N THR A 373 -10.05 -14.68 -31.22
CA THR A 373 -9.85 -15.65 -32.31
C THR A 373 -11.15 -16.36 -32.70
N LEU A 374 -12.19 -16.29 -31.86
CA LEU A 374 -13.45 -17.03 -31.99
C LEU A 374 -13.25 -18.55 -31.99
N LEU A 375 -12.09 -19.02 -31.56
CA LEU A 375 -11.74 -20.43 -31.47
C LEU A 375 -12.09 -20.99 -30.09
N THR A 376 -12.51 -22.24 -30.08
CA THR A 376 -12.55 -23.07 -28.87
C THR A 376 -11.14 -23.42 -28.39
N THR A 377 -10.98 -23.88 -27.14
CA THR A 377 -9.69 -24.35 -26.62
C THR A 377 -9.06 -25.43 -27.49
N GLN A 378 -9.87 -26.33 -28.05
CA GLN A 378 -9.41 -27.41 -28.92
C GLN A 378 -8.87 -26.84 -30.23
N GLU A 379 -9.63 -25.99 -30.93
CA GLU A 379 -9.21 -25.39 -32.20
C GLU A 379 -7.96 -24.52 -32.04
N ALA A 380 -7.91 -23.69 -30.99
CA ALA A 380 -6.73 -22.87 -30.68
C ALA A 380 -5.49 -23.71 -30.37
N THR A 381 -5.68 -24.90 -29.81
CA THR A 381 -4.58 -25.85 -29.57
C THR A 381 -4.14 -26.54 -30.86
N GLU A 382 -5.08 -26.93 -31.72
CA GLU A 382 -4.76 -27.57 -32.99
C GLU A 382 -3.93 -26.63 -33.88
N ASP A 383 -4.31 -25.35 -33.96
CA ASP A 383 -3.59 -24.28 -34.67
C ASP A 383 -2.19 -24.05 -34.08
N ALA A 384 -2.09 -23.92 -32.75
CA ALA A 384 -0.82 -23.67 -32.08
C ALA A 384 0.19 -24.84 -32.21
N LEU A 385 -0.31 -26.06 -32.43
CA LEU A 385 0.52 -27.25 -32.66
C LEU A 385 0.97 -27.41 -34.13
N GLU A 386 0.55 -26.54 -35.04
CA GLU A 386 0.93 -26.56 -36.47
C GLU A 386 2.04 -25.56 -36.83
N GLU A 387 2.38 -24.62 -35.93
CA GLU A 387 3.49 -23.68 -36.12
C GLU A 387 4.85 -24.43 -36.07
N GLU A 388 5.63 -24.43 -37.18
CA GLU A 388 6.80 -25.31 -37.39
C GLU A 388 8.11 -24.89 -36.68
N ASP A 389 8.19 -23.77 -35.96
CA ASP A 389 9.44 -23.28 -35.34
C ASP A 389 9.42 -23.32 -33.80
N VAL A 390 10.01 -24.39 -33.25
CA VAL A 390 9.94 -24.77 -31.81
C VAL A 390 11.21 -24.37 -31.02
N LEU A 391 12.05 -23.48 -31.55
CA LEU A 391 13.36 -23.20 -30.95
C LEU A 391 13.44 -21.88 -30.14
N ASP A 392 12.44 -21.00 -30.21
CA ASP A 392 12.35 -19.81 -29.36
C ASP A 392 11.54 -20.10 -28.07
N PRO A 393 12.13 -19.94 -26.86
CA PRO A 393 11.42 -20.05 -25.58
C PRO A 393 10.17 -19.18 -25.46
N THR A 394 10.12 -18.04 -26.15
CA THR A 394 8.97 -17.13 -26.14
C THR A 394 7.81 -17.72 -26.94
N THR A 395 8.06 -18.18 -28.17
CA THR A 395 7.09 -18.93 -28.98
C THR A 395 6.59 -20.15 -28.22
N VAL A 396 7.47 -20.91 -27.57
CA VAL A 396 7.10 -22.11 -26.80
C VAL A 396 6.17 -21.80 -25.61
N LEU A 397 6.40 -20.69 -24.88
CA LEU A 397 5.50 -20.25 -23.81
C LEU A 397 4.17 -19.70 -24.35
N GLN A 398 4.19 -19.01 -25.49
CA GLN A 398 2.98 -18.53 -26.17
C GLN A 398 2.12 -19.67 -26.71
N THR A 399 2.75 -20.72 -27.26
CA THR A 399 2.09 -21.97 -27.68
C THR A 399 1.44 -22.68 -26.50
N VAL A 400 2.06 -22.66 -25.31
CA VAL A 400 1.41 -23.21 -24.11
C VAL A 400 0.31 -22.28 -23.60
N ALA A 401 0.48 -20.96 -23.69
CA ALA A 401 -0.52 -19.99 -23.27
C ALA A 401 -1.80 -20.05 -24.14
N SER A 402 -1.71 -20.42 -25.42
CA SER A 402 -2.91 -20.60 -26.26
C SER A 402 -3.77 -21.79 -25.85
N LEU A 403 -3.21 -22.73 -25.08
CA LEU A 403 -3.93 -23.90 -24.57
C LEU A 403 -4.92 -23.57 -23.44
N PHE A 404 -4.90 -22.34 -22.91
CA PHE A 404 -5.69 -21.95 -21.74
C PHE A 404 -6.58 -20.75 -22.02
N LEU A 405 -7.83 -20.85 -21.59
CA LEU A 405 -8.78 -19.75 -21.56
C LEU A 405 -8.64 -18.95 -20.26
N ALA A 406 -8.92 -17.66 -20.35
CA ALA A 406 -8.86 -16.72 -19.24
C ALA A 406 -9.97 -15.67 -19.31
N HIS A 407 -10.40 -15.19 -18.14
CA HIS A 407 -11.22 -14.00 -18.02
C HIS A 407 -10.35 -12.81 -17.62
N LEU A 408 -10.56 -11.66 -18.28
CA LEU A 408 -9.88 -10.43 -17.91
C LEU A 408 -10.32 -9.95 -16.52
N ALA A 409 -9.42 -9.44 -15.72
CA ALA A 409 -9.68 -8.98 -14.37
C ALA A 409 -8.78 -7.81 -13.99
N VAL A 410 -9.21 -7.07 -12.96
CA VAL A 410 -8.39 -6.07 -12.29
C VAL A 410 -7.90 -6.66 -10.98
N LEU A 411 -6.61 -6.98 -10.97
CA LEU A 411 -5.89 -7.59 -9.85
C LEU A 411 -5.05 -6.53 -9.13
N GLN A 412 -5.21 -6.47 -7.82
CA GLN A 412 -4.29 -5.78 -6.93
C GLN A 412 -3.75 -6.79 -5.91
N LEU A 413 -2.48 -7.15 -6.06
CA LEU A 413 -1.78 -8.00 -5.10
C LEU A 413 -1.48 -7.21 -3.81
N PRO A 414 -1.43 -7.86 -2.64
CA PRO A 414 -1.01 -7.20 -1.41
C PRO A 414 0.40 -6.63 -1.57
N GLU A 415 0.61 -5.43 -1.06
CA GLU A 415 1.94 -4.81 -1.13
C GLU A 415 2.75 -5.10 0.13
N LYS A 416 4.03 -5.37 -0.06
CA LYS A 416 5.03 -5.40 0.99
C LYS A 416 6.18 -4.47 0.60
N ASN A 417 6.42 -3.44 1.41
CA ASN A 417 7.38 -2.37 1.13
C ASN A 417 7.11 -1.67 -0.22
N GLY A 418 5.82 -1.43 -0.53
CA GLY A 418 5.40 -0.76 -1.76
C GLY A 418 5.45 -1.62 -3.03
N LYS A 419 5.57 -2.96 -2.91
CA LYS A 419 5.63 -3.86 -4.06
C LYS A 419 4.76 -5.11 -3.94
N PRO A 420 4.25 -5.66 -5.05
CA PRO A 420 3.40 -6.86 -5.04
C PRO A 420 4.04 -8.07 -4.34
N ASP A 421 3.33 -8.65 -3.38
CA ASP A 421 3.67 -9.92 -2.74
C ASP A 421 2.96 -11.07 -3.47
N PHE A 422 3.60 -11.60 -4.51
CA PHE A 422 3.12 -12.76 -5.29
C PHE A 422 2.92 -14.02 -4.41
N MET A 423 3.58 -14.12 -3.25
CA MET A 423 3.41 -15.27 -2.36
C MET A 423 2.14 -15.17 -1.49
N ASP A 424 1.53 -13.99 -1.39
CA ASP A 424 0.23 -13.75 -0.74
C ASP A 424 -0.90 -13.48 -1.75
N ALA A 425 -0.84 -14.13 -2.92
CA ALA A 425 -1.92 -14.09 -3.92
C ALA A 425 -3.30 -14.49 -3.35
N TRP A 426 -3.34 -15.22 -2.23
CA TRP A 426 -4.57 -15.56 -1.51
C TRP A 426 -5.32 -14.33 -0.95
N SER A 427 -4.59 -13.26 -0.67
CA SER A 427 -5.10 -12.00 -0.13
C SER A 427 -5.26 -10.92 -1.21
N ALA A 428 -5.11 -11.30 -2.48
CA ALA A 428 -5.31 -10.41 -3.61
C ALA A 428 -6.71 -9.77 -3.60
N VAL A 429 -6.78 -8.52 -4.03
CA VAL A 429 -8.02 -7.78 -4.20
C VAL A 429 -8.37 -7.77 -5.68
N ILE A 430 -9.53 -8.35 -6.01
CA ILE A 430 -10.10 -8.29 -7.36
C ILE A 430 -11.23 -7.27 -7.34
N THR A 431 -11.14 -6.24 -8.19
CA THR A 431 -12.14 -5.16 -8.23
C THR A 431 -13.12 -5.32 -9.38
N LYS A 432 -12.71 -5.94 -10.48
CA LYS A 432 -13.52 -6.14 -11.70
C LYS A 432 -13.12 -7.46 -12.37
N ILE A 433 -14.09 -8.16 -12.94
CA ILE A 433 -13.86 -9.33 -13.82
C ILE A 433 -14.75 -9.14 -15.06
N SER A 434 -14.16 -9.26 -16.26
CA SER A 434 -14.83 -9.08 -17.53
C SER A 434 -15.66 -10.31 -17.89
N PRO A 435 -16.79 -10.12 -18.61
CA PRO A 435 -17.48 -11.25 -19.23
C PRO A 435 -16.75 -11.89 -20.40
N ASP A 436 -15.80 -11.18 -21.00
CA ASP A 436 -15.06 -11.72 -22.12
C ASP A 436 -14.13 -12.86 -21.69
N VAL A 437 -14.04 -13.86 -22.56
CA VAL A 437 -13.08 -14.95 -22.48
C VAL A 437 -12.03 -14.70 -23.56
N VAL A 438 -10.75 -14.84 -23.23
CA VAL A 438 -9.64 -14.75 -24.17
C VAL A 438 -8.69 -15.92 -23.94
N THR A 439 -7.84 -16.27 -24.91
CA THR A 439 -6.73 -17.19 -24.58
C THR A 439 -5.67 -16.44 -23.77
N ALA A 440 -4.88 -17.16 -22.98
CA ALA A 440 -3.78 -16.53 -22.26
C ALA A 440 -2.71 -15.99 -23.23
N ARG A 441 -2.53 -16.62 -24.40
CA ARG A 441 -1.71 -16.10 -25.51
C ARG A 441 -2.23 -14.74 -25.97
N ASP A 442 -3.52 -14.64 -26.28
CA ASP A 442 -4.11 -13.39 -26.77
C ASP A 442 -3.95 -12.25 -25.76
N PHE A 443 -4.10 -12.54 -24.47
CA PHE A 443 -3.86 -11.51 -23.44
C PHE A 443 -2.39 -11.08 -23.37
N LEU A 444 -1.46 -12.04 -23.45
CA LEU A 444 -0.02 -11.74 -23.45
C LEU A 444 0.42 -10.97 -24.70
N THR A 445 -0.23 -11.17 -25.86
CA THR A 445 0.03 -10.39 -27.09
C THR A 445 -0.63 -9.01 -27.07
N LEU A 446 -1.71 -8.83 -26.30
CA LEU A 446 -2.40 -7.55 -26.12
C LEU A 446 -1.73 -6.64 -25.08
N ILE A 447 -1.06 -7.19 -24.07
CA ILE A 447 -0.29 -6.38 -23.11
C ILE A 447 0.93 -5.79 -23.83
N GLY A 448 0.87 -4.49 -24.14
CA GLY A 448 1.99 -3.72 -24.68
C GLY A 448 2.02 -3.55 -26.20
N SER A 449 0.99 -3.93 -26.97
CA SER A 449 0.93 -3.66 -28.42
C SER A 449 0.00 -2.49 -28.78
N ASP A 450 0.49 -1.56 -29.61
CA ASP A 450 -0.27 -0.40 -30.13
C ASP A 450 -1.31 -0.78 -31.20
N GLU A 451 -1.19 -1.97 -31.80
CA GLU A 451 -1.97 -2.43 -32.97
C GLU A 451 -3.13 -3.38 -32.64
N ALA A 452 -3.69 -3.33 -31.42
CA ALA A 452 -4.77 -4.24 -31.03
C ALA A 452 -6.05 -4.04 -31.89
N THR A 453 -6.18 -4.88 -32.92
CA THR A 453 -7.32 -5.02 -33.82
C THR A 453 -8.57 -5.42 -33.05
N GLY A 454 -9.61 -4.58 -33.09
CA GLY A 454 -10.98 -4.94 -32.70
C GLY A 454 -11.32 -4.79 -31.22
N GLY A 455 -11.70 -3.57 -30.79
CA GLY A 455 -12.51 -3.31 -29.59
C GLY A 455 -11.89 -3.56 -28.20
N LEU A 456 -10.80 -4.34 -28.09
CA LEU A 456 -10.12 -4.69 -26.84
C LEU A 456 -8.94 -3.75 -26.50
N SER A 457 -8.44 -2.93 -27.43
CA SER A 457 -7.41 -1.90 -27.15
C SER A 457 -7.87 -0.90 -26.07
N ILE A 458 -9.17 -0.55 -26.05
CA ILE A 458 -9.78 0.30 -25.01
C ILE A 458 -9.88 -0.44 -23.67
N ARG A 459 -10.00 -1.77 -23.69
CA ARG A 459 -10.18 -2.61 -22.50
C ARG A 459 -8.86 -3.03 -21.85
N ALA A 460 -7.76 -3.08 -22.60
CA ALA A 460 -6.42 -3.30 -22.05
C ALA A 460 -6.00 -2.19 -21.06
N CYS A 461 -6.53 -0.97 -21.21
CA CYS A 461 -6.39 0.09 -20.21
C CYS A 461 -7.20 -0.16 -18.92
N ASP A 462 -8.26 -0.98 -19.01
CA ASP A 462 -9.24 -1.22 -17.94
C ASP A 462 -8.94 -2.48 -17.11
N TYR A 463 -8.12 -3.41 -17.62
CA TYR A 463 -7.81 -4.71 -17.01
C TYR A 463 -6.31 -4.97 -17.06
N ASN A 464 -5.73 -5.38 -15.92
CA ASN A 464 -4.29 -5.58 -15.76
C ASN A 464 -3.90 -7.05 -15.52
N TYR A 465 -4.86 -7.98 -15.60
CA TYR A 465 -4.67 -9.39 -15.30
C TYR A 465 -5.64 -10.26 -16.12
N ALA A 466 -5.23 -11.49 -16.42
CA ALA A 466 -6.09 -12.52 -16.98
C ALA A 466 -6.13 -13.75 -16.06
N GLN A 467 -7.30 -14.01 -15.48
CA GLN A 467 -7.53 -15.16 -14.61
C GLN A 467 -7.78 -16.39 -15.46
N LEU A 468 -6.80 -17.30 -15.48
CA LEU A 468 -6.96 -18.62 -16.10
C LEU A 468 -8.15 -19.38 -15.49
N VAL A 469 -8.95 -20.01 -16.34
CA VAL A 469 -10.11 -20.83 -15.98
C VAL A 469 -10.26 -22.05 -16.89
N ALA A 470 -10.92 -23.09 -16.38
CA ALA A 470 -11.45 -24.21 -17.13
C ALA A 470 -12.97 -24.12 -17.20
N ASP A 471 -13.53 -24.28 -18.39
CA ASP A 471 -14.97 -24.39 -18.59
C ASP A 471 -15.45 -25.80 -18.19
N PRO A 472 -16.48 -25.95 -17.32
CA PRO A 472 -17.06 -27.24 -16.98
C PRO A 472 -17.54 -28.06 -18.18
N ASP A 473 -17.90 -27.40 -19.28
CA ASP A 473 -18.42 -28.03 -20.49
C ASP A 473 -17.34 -28.24 -21.56
N ASP A 474 -16.14 -27.69 -21.35
CA ASP A 474 -14.92 -28.01 -22.11
C ASP A 474 -14.12 -29.12 -21.43
N ALA A 475 -14.35 -30.36 -21.86
CA ALA A 475 -13.62 -31.53 -21.36
C ALA A 475 -12.12 -31.46 -21.68
N PHE A 476 -11.75 -30.87 -22.82
CA PHE A 476 -10.36 -30.76 -23.27
C PHE A 476 -9.59 -29.72 -22.44
N GLY A 477 -10.12 -28.50 -22.33
CA GLY A 477 -9.55 -27.45 -21.48
C GLY A 477 -9.49 -27.86 -19.99
N SER A 478 -10.50 -28.61 -19.51
CA SER A 478 -10.47 -29.21 -18.17
C SER A 478 -9.31 -30.20 -17.98
N ALA A 479 -9.04 -31.04 -18.97
CA ALA A 479 -7.92 -31.99 -18.94
C ALA A 479 -6.57 -31.26 -18.92
N LEU A 480 -6.43 -30.21 -19.73
CA LEU A 480 -5.22 -29.39 -19.81
C LEU A 480 -4.94 -28.63 -18.51
N VAL A 481 -5.94 -27.96 -17.93
CA VAL A 481 -5.78 -27.27 -16.63
C VAL A 481 -5.39 -28.25 -15.53
N ARG A 482 -5.99 -29.44 -15.52
CA ARG A 482 -5.60 -30.51 -14.59
C ARG A 482 -4.16 -30.93 -14.78
N ALA A 483 -3.72 -31.21 -16.02
CA ALA A 483 -2.34 -31.57 -16.32
C ALA A 483 -1.36 -30.46 -15.89
N ALA A 484 -1.62 -29.21 -16.28
CA ALA A 484 -0.81 -28.05 -15.94
C ALA A 484 -0.69 -27.83 -14.43
N SER A 485 -1.78 -28.03 -13.69
CA SER A 485 -1.79 -27.90 -12.22
C SER A 485 -0.92 -28.92 -11.49
N GLY A 486 -0.52 -30.00 -12.18
CA GLY A 486 0.42 -30.99 -11.68
C GLY A 486 1.89 -30.67 -11.94
N THR A 487 2.16 -29.54 -12.62
CA THR A 487 3.50 -28.99 -12.92
C THR A 487 3.65 -27.59 -12.30
N GLN A 488 4.81 -26.95 -12.48
CA GLN A 488 5.04 -25.56 -12.11
C GLN A 488 4.48 -24.57 -13.15
N VAL A 489 4.20 -25.03 -14.38
CA VAL A 489 3.83 -24.19 -15.53
C VAL A 489 2.57 -23.37 -15.26
N LEU A 490 1.56 -23.94 -14.60
CA LEU A 490 0.31 -23.22 -14.33
C LEU A 490 0.52 -21.98 -13.46
N ASP A 491 1.34 -22.10 -12.40
CA ASP A 491 1.65 -20.99 -11.51
C ASP A 491 2.61 -19.99 -12.18
N ILE A 492 3.52 -20.44 -13.05
CA ILE A 492 4.39 -19.58 -13.86
C ILE A 492 3.57 -18.74 -14.83
N LEU A 493 2.68 -19.37 -15.61
CA LEU A 493 1.77 -18.68 -16.54
C LEU A 493 0.88 -17.69 -15.79
N THR A 494 0.31 -18.09 -14.65
CA THR A 494 -0.50 -17.16 -13.85
C THR A 494 0.33 -15.98 -13.33
N GLY A 495 1.58 -16.25 -12.92
CA GLY A 495 2.55 -15.22 -12.55
C GLY A 495 2.77 -14.22 -13.68
N LEU A 496 3.08 -14.71 -14.88
CA LEU A 496 3.27 -13.90 -16.08
C LEU A 496 2.05 -13.03 -16.40
N LEU A 497 0.84 -13.62 -16.38
CA LEU A 497 -0.41 -12.89 -16.60
C LEU A 497 -0.67 -11.82 -15.52
N SER A 498 -0.05 -11.94 -14.35
CA SER A 498 -0.10 -10.98 -13.23
C SER A 498 1.07 -9.98 -13.23
N GLY A 499 1.94 -10.00 -14.24
CA GLY A 499 3.13 -9.15 -14.35
C GLY A 499 4.34 -9.62 -13.56
N ALA A 500 4.42 -10.89 -13.16
CA ALA A 500 5.62 -11.46 -12.55
C ALA A 500 6.73 -11.67 -13.60
N PRO A 501 8.02 -11.56 -13.23
CA PRO A 501 9.13 -11.84 -14.14
C PRO A 501 9.07 -13.27 -14.71
N ALA A 502 9.46 -13.41 -15.97
CA ALA A 502 9.57 -14.72 -16.63
C ALA A 502 10.59 -15.63 -15.92
N GLY A 503 10.36 -16.95 -15.94
CA GLY A 503 11.27 -17.94 -15.35
C GLY A 503 11.18 -18.08 -13.82
N MET A 504 10.36 -17.27 -13.14
CA MET A 504 10.13 -17.36 -11.69
C MET A 504 8.87 -18.17 -11.38
N PHE A 505 8.99 -19.16 -10.50
CA PHE A 505 7.89 -19.96 -10.00
C PHE A 505 7.42 -19.46 -8.63
N CYS A 506 6.14 -19.15 -8.53
CA CYS A 506 5.46 -18.75 -7.30
C CYS A 506 4.35 -19.78 -6.98
N PRO A 507 4.59 -20.77 -6.09
CA PRO A 507 3.75 -21.97 -5.92
C PRO A 507 2.27 -21.77 -5.57
N ASN A 508 1.83 -20.55 -5.30
CA ASN A 508 0.46 -20.24 -4.89
C ASN A 508 -0.23 -19.21 -5.79
N MET A 509 0.37 -18.84 -6.92
CA MET A 509 -0.20 -17.80 -7.78
C MET A 509 -1.57 -18.20 -8.29
N PHE A 510 -1.66 -19.30 -9.06
CA PHE A 510 -2.93 -19.77 -9.61
C PHE A 510 -3.95 -20.01 -8.51
N ARG A 511 -3.54 -20.73 -7.46
CA ARG A 511 -4.42 -21.11 -6.34
C ARG A 511 -4.94 -19.89 -5.59
N GLY A 512 -4.09 -18.89 -5.40
CA GLY A 512 -4.41 -17.65 -4.70
C GLY A 512 -5.34 -16.76 -5.51
N THR A 513 -4.95 -16.43 -6.74
CA THR A 513 -5.70 -15.49 -7.60
C THR A 513 -7.07 -16.06 -8.00
N ILE A 514 -7.17 -17.36 -8.30
CA ILE A 514 -8.46 -17.97 -8.63
C ILE A 514 -9.44 -17.94 -7.47
N SER A 515 -8.92 -18.14 -6.25
CA SER A 515 -9.72 -18.11 -5.02
C SER A 515 -10.11 -16.69 -4.62
N ALA A 516 -9.23 -15.72 -4.85
CA ALA A 516 -9.51 -14.30 -4.67
C ALA A 516 -10.59 -13.83 -5.65
N SER A 517 -10.51 -14.25 -6.92
CA SER A 517 -11.51 -13.98 -7.95
C SER A 517 -12.88 -14.53 -7.58
N LEU A 518 -12.93 -15.79 -7.12
CA LEU A 518 -14.17 -16.40 -6.65
C LEU A 518 -14.73 -15.66 -5.42
N MET A 519 -13.88 -15.30 -4.45
CA MET A 519 -14.34 -14.55 -3.28
C MET A 519 -14.86 -13.16 -3.63
N ALA A 520 -14.27 -12.47 -4.60
CA ALA A 520 -14.73 -11.15 -5.03
C ALA A 520 -16.13 -11.18 -5.63
N LEU A 521 -16.45 -12.22 -6.43
CA LEU A 521 -17.80 -12.45 -6.93
C LEU A 521 -18.77 -12.77 -5.79
N VAL A 522 -18.42 -13.73 -4.94
CA VAL A 522 -19.28 -14.20 -3.84
C VAL A 522 -19.51 -13.12 -2.76
N GLU A 523 -18.59 -12.16 -2.58
CA GLU A 523 -18.67 -11.06 -1.60
C GLU A 523 -19.61 -9.92 -2.03
N GLN A 524 -20.07 -9.87 -3.29
CA GLN A 524 -20.90 -8.79 -3.84
C GLN A 524 -22.08 -8.41 -2.92
N ARG A 525 -22.29 -7.09 -2.77
CA ARG A 525 -22.99 -6.51 -1.62
C ARG A 525 -24.45 -6.17 -1.89
N ASP A 526 -24.74 -5.62 -3.07
CA ASP A 526 -25.98 -4.87 -3.27
C ASP A 526 -27.04 -5.65 -4.07
N GLU A 527 -26.60 -6.43 -5.07
CA GLU A 527 -27.47 -7.17 -5.98
C GLU A 527 -27.20 -8.68 -5.94
N PRO A 528 -28.22 -9.53 -6.19
CA PRO A 528 -27.99 -10.95 -6.43
C PRO A 528 -27.09 -11.14 -7.65
N LEU A 529 -26.28 -12.20 -7.63
CA LEU A 529 -25.44 -12.54 -8.77
C LEU A 529 -26.32 -12.85 -9.99
N SER A 530 -26.01 -12.19 -11.10
CA SER A 530 -26.60 -12.45 -12.42
C SER A 530 -26.25 -13.85 -12.93
N ASP A 531 -27.00 -14.34 -13.91
CA ASP A 531 -26.77 -15.67 -14.52
C ASP A 531 -25.34 -15.78 -15.09
N PHE A 532 -24.86 -14.72 -15.74
CA PHE A 532 -23.48 -14.64 -16.23
C PHE A 532 -22.45 -14.77 -15.09
N GLN A 533 -22.66 -14.08 -13.96
CA GLN A 533 -21.74 -14.19 -12.84
C GLN A 533 -21.77 -15.59 -12.22
N TRP A 534 -22.91 -16.27 -12.23
CA TRP A 534 -23.01 -17.67 -11.82
C TRP A 534 -22.28 -18.62 -12.77
N GLU A 535 -22.29 -18.34 -14.07
CA GLU A 535 -21.48 -19.06 -15.06
C GLU A 535 -19.98 -18.92 -14.77
N LEU A 536 -19.52 -17.69 -14.53
CA LEU A 536 -18.13 -17.43 -14.12
C LEU A 536 -17.78 -18.12 -12.79
N VAL A 537 -18.69 -18.10 -11.81
CA VAL A 537 -18.52 -18.84 -10.55
C VAL A 537 -18.41 -20.35 -10.81
N ALA A 538 -19.20 -20.92 -11.72
CA ALA A 538 -19.07 -22.32 -12.12
C ALA A 538 -17.68 -22.63 -12.68
N LYS A 539 -17.17 -21.80 -13.59
CA LYS A 539 -15.81 -21.94 -14.17
C LYS A 539 -14.73 -21.89 -13.09
N LEU A 540 -14.78 -20.92 -12.19
CA LEU A 540 -13.80 -20.77 -11.10
C LEU A 540 -13.85 -21.94 -10.10
N VAL A 541 -15.04 -22.36 -9.68
CA VAL A 541 -15.21 -23.50 -8.76
C VAL A 541 -14.71 -24.80 -9.40
N HIS A 542 -15.06 -25.02 -10.66
CA HIS A 542 -14.62 -26.20 -11.42
C HIS A 542 -13.11 -26.24 -11.55
N SER A 543 -12.49 -25.13 -11.96
CA SER A 543 -11.04 -24.97 -12.04
C SER A 543 -10.33 -25.30 -10.73
N ILE A 544 -10.84 -24.81 -9.58
CA ILE A 544 -10.31 -25.12 -8.25
C ILE A 544 -10.38 -26.64 -7.96
N ARG A 545 -11.48 -27.29 -8.34
CA ARG A 545 -11.67 -28.73 -8.11
C ARG A 545 -10.70 -29.57 -8.97
N LEU A 546 -10.33 -29.11 -10.16
CA LEU A 546 -9.40 -29.82 -11.06
C LEU A 546 -7.93 -29.88 -10.56
N VAL A 547 -7.49 -28.92 -9.74
CA VAL A 547 -6.07 -28.78 -9.33
C VAL A 547 -5.48 -30.06 -8.72
N MET A 548 -4.33 -30.54 -9.19
CA MET A 548 -3.67 -31.73 -8.65
C MET A 548 -2.99 -31.50 -7.28
N GLY A 549 -2.80 -32.57 -6.50
CA GLY A 549 -2.17 -32.54 -5.17
C GLY A 549 -3.07 -33.10 -4.06
N SER A 550 -2.52 -33.26 -2.85
CA SER A 550 -3.12 -34.10 -1.81
C SER A 550 -4.56 -33.70 -1.48
N ALA A 551 -5.45 -34.64 -1.76
CA ALA A 551 -6.81 -34.69 -1.26
C ALA A 551 -6.84 -35.46 0.07
N GLU A 552 -5.78 -35.38 0.89
CA GLU A 552 -5.76 -36.01 2.21
C GLU A 552 -6.88 -35.38 3.04
N ARG A 553 -8.00 -36.10 3.09
CA ARG A 553 -9.15 -35.77 3.92
C ARG A 553 -8.73 -36.03 5.34
N LEU A 554 -8.03 -35.08 5.94
CA LEU A 554 -8.03 -34.96 7.39
C LEU A 554 -9.49 -35.03 7.86
N PRO A 555 -9.81 -35.81 8.92
CA PRO A 555 -11.18 -35.99 9.40
C PRO A 555 -11.90 -34.65 9.62
N GLU A 556 -11.15 -33.65 10.07
CA GLU A 556 -11.58 -32.27 10.21
C GLU A 556 -10.72 -31.35 9.35
N MET A 557 -11.31 -30.30 8.78
CA MET A 557 -10.56 -29.23 8.12
C MET A 557 -10.07 -28.24 9.18
N PRO A 558 -8.74 -28.13 9.42
CA PRO A 558 -8.23 -27.10 10.32
C PRO A 558 -8.50 -25.73 9.71
N VAL A 559 -9.38 -24.96 10.35
CA VAL A 559 -9.64 -23.57 10.00
C VAL A 559 -8.63 -22.70 10.73
N ASP A 560 -7.61 -22.28 10.00
CA ASP A 560 -6.64 -21.31 10.48
C ASP A 560 -7.27 -19.91 10.37
N PRO A 561 -7.57 -19.23 11.48
CA PRO A 561 -8.17 -17.89 11.46
C PRO A 561 -7.21 -16.83 10.89
N GLU A 562 -5.92 -17.14 10.70
CA GLU A 562 -4.95 -16.26 10.01
C GLU A 562 -4.95 -16.43 8.50
N ALA A 563 -5.48 -17.53 7.99
CA ALA A 563 -5.54 -17.77 6.56
C ALA A 563 -6.51 -16.78 5.89
N ALA A 564 -6.13 -16.30 4.70
CA ALA A 564 -7.02 -15.53 3.86
C ALA A 564 -8.28 -16.34 3.51
N MET A 565 -9.43 -15.68 3.39
CA MET A 565 -10.71 -16.34 3.09
C MET A 565 -10.67 -17.16 1.80
N GLY A 566 -9.96 -16.67 0.77
CA GLY A 566 -9.75 -17.42 -0.47
C GLY A 566 -9.07 -18.77 -0.24
N LYS A 567 -8.08 -18.83 0.66
CA LYS A 567 -7.36 -20.07 1.01
C LYS A 567 -8.25 -21.08 1.72
N LEU A 568 -9.11 -20.60 2.63
CA LEU A 568 -10.10 -21.45 3.30
C LEU A 568 -11.14 -21.98 2.31
N LEU A 569 -11.62 -21.13 1.41
CA LEU A 569 -12.56 -21.53 0.36
C LEU A 569 -11.96 -22.57 -0.60
N PHE A 570 -10.72 -22.37 -1.04
CA PHE A 570 -9.99 -23.33 -1.87
C PHE A 570 -9.93 -24.71 -1.24
N ARG A 571 -9.53 -24.77 0.05
CA ARG A 571 -9.48 -26.03 0.82
C ARG A 571 -10.84 -26.70 0.95
N LEU A 572 -11.90 -25.91 1.15
CA LEU A 572 -13.26 -26.42 1.27
C LEU A 572 -13.77 -27.02 -0.05
N LEU A 573 -13.52 -26.35 -1.18
CA LEU A 573 -13.94 -26.82 -2.50
C LEU A 573 -13.20 -28.09 -2.92
N ARG A 574 -11.89 -28.19 -2.64
CA ARG A 574 -11.08 -29.40 -2.89
C ARG A 574 -11.54 -30.64 -2.11
N ARG A 575 -12.39 -30.49 -1.09
CA ARG A 575 -12.95 -31.61 -0.31
C ARG A 575 -14.30 -32.12 -0.84
N SER A 576 -15.01 -31.34 -1.65
CA SER A 576 -16.47 -31.44 -1.84
C SER A 576 -16.91 -32.04 -3.19
N GLU A 577 -16.35 -33.19 -3.60
CA GLU A 577 -16.65 -33.80 -4.92
C GLU A 577 -18.02 -34.50 -5.04
N GLY A 578 -18.86 -34.53 -3.98
CA GLY A 578 -20.22 -35.11 -4.09
C GLY A 578 -21.08 -35.09 -2.82
N LYS A 579 -20.46 -34.94 -1.64
CA LYS A 579 -21.12 -34.53 -0.39
C LYS A 579 -20.22 -33.51 0.28
N PHE A 580 -20.73 -32.31 0.52
CA PHE A 580 -19.93 -31.26 1.16
C PHE A 580 -19.79 -31.51 2.65
N ASP A 581 -18.65 -31.09 3.21
CA ASP A 581 -18.35 -31.19 4.64
C ASP A 581 -19.08 -30.06 5.40
N ARG A 582 -20.22 -30.40 5.99
CA ARG A 582 -21.09 -29.44 6.71
C ARG A 582 -20.37 -28.73 7.85
N ASN A 583 -19.50 -29.44 8.58
CA ASN A 583 -18.79 -28.87 9.73
C ASN A 583 -17.69 -27.92 9.26
N ALA A 584 -16.93 -28.30 8.22
CA ALA A 584 -15.93 -27.42 7.62
C ALA A 584 -16.56 -26.16 7.00
N LEU A 585 -17.70 -26.32 6.30
CA LEU A 585 -18.46 -25.19 5.75
C LEU A 585 -18.93 -24.24 6.87
N LEU A 586 -19.51 -24.77 7.94
CA LEU A 586 -19.94 -23.95 9.09
C LEU A 586 -18.76 -23.18 9.71
N ALA A 587 -17.61 -23.82 9.89
CA ALA A 587 -16.41 -23.17 10.42
C ALA A 587 -15.90 -22.03 9.52
N VAL A 588 -15.92 -22.23 8.19
CA VAL A 588 -15.58 -21.18 7.21
C VAL A 588 -16.58 -20.03 7.24
N LEU A 589 -17.88 -20.30 7.39
CA LEU A 589 -18.91 -19.26 7.53
C LEU A 589 -18.74 -18.43 8.81
N LYS A 590 -18.34 -19.06 9.92
CA LYS A 590 -18.01 -18.36 11.18
C LYS A 590 -16.81 -17.44 10.99
N GLU A 591 -15.75 -17.90 10.31
CA GLU A 591 -14.58 -17.07 10.01
C GLU A 591 -14.86 -15.98 8.97
N LEU A 592 -15.76 -16.22 8.03
CA LEU A 592 -16.24 -15.21 7.11
C LEU A 592 -16.91 -14.06 7.88
N LEU A 593 -17.80 -14.37 8.84
CA LEU A 593 -18.42 -13.35 9.70
C LEU A 593 -17.37 -12.60 10.52
N ALA A 594 -16.45 -13.32 11.16
CA ALA A 594 -15.38 -12.74 11.96
C ALA A 594 -14.49 -11.78 11.15
N THR A 595 -14.13 -12.19 9.93
CA THR A 595 -13.33 -11.39 8.99
C THR A 595 -14.09 -10.14 8.55
N ARG A 596 -15.40 -10.24 8.27
CA ARG A 596 -16.23 -9.08 7.94
C ARG A 596 -16.33 -8.09 9.09
N VAL A 597 -16.52 -8.56 10.33
CA VAL A 597 -16.51 -7.68 11.52
C VAL A 597 -15.16 -6.97 11.62
N HIS A 598 -14.05 -7.68 11.45
CA HIS A 598 -12.72 -7.09 11.48
C HIS A 598 -12.49 -6.04 10.39
N LYS A 599 -12.88 -6.33 9.13
CA LYS A 599 -12.85 -5.35 8.03
C LYS A 599 -13.72 -4.13 8.35
N PHE A 600 -14.89 -4.32 8.95
CA PHE A 600 -15.80 -3.23 9.30
C PHE A 600 -15.22 -2.32 10.38
N ILE A 601 -14.53 -2.88 11.39
CA ILE A 601 -13.79 -2.12 12.39
C ILE A 601 -12.63 -1.33 11.74
N ARG A 602 -11.83 -1.98 10.88
CA ARG A 602 -10.63 -1.38 10.29
C ARG A 602 -10.95 -0.24 9.32
N TYR A 603 -11.95 -0.42 8.45
CA TYR A 603 -12.24 0.51 7.36
C TYR A 603 -13.43 1.44 7.64
N ASN A 604 -14.26 1.13 8.63
CA ASN A 604 -15.45 1.93 8.94
C ASN A 604 -15.79 1.96 10.44
N GLU A 605 -14.77 2.25 11.24
CA GLU A 605 -14.84 2.23 12.70
C GLU A 605 -16.00 3.04 13.26
N ALA A 606 -16.27 4.23 12.73
CA ALA A 606 -17.34 5.10 13.21
C ALA A 606 -18.74 4.46 13.03
N ARG A 607 -19.02 3.87 11.86
CA ARG A 607 -20.31 3.18 11.63
C ARG A 607 -20.41 1.91 12.46
N TYR A 608 -19.31 1.20 12.66
CA TYR A 608 -19.25 0.04 13.54
C TYR A 608 -19.58 0.42 15.00
N LEU A 609 -18.92 1.44 15.55
CA LEU A 609 -19.17 1.90 16.92
C LEU A 609 -20.60 2.43 17.08
N ALA A 610 -21.18 3.07 16.06
CA ALA A 610 -22.58 3.48 16.05
C ALA A 610 -23.56 2.30 16.00
N LEU A 611 -23.23 1.23 15.26
CA LEU A 611 -24.00 -0.01 15.26
C LEU A 611 -23.98 -0.64 16.65
N VAL A 612 -22.80 -0.75 17.28
CA VAL A 612 -22.66 -1.34 18.62
C VAL A 612 -23.44 -0.53 19.66
N GLU A 613 -23.32 0.81 19.65
CA GLU A 613 -24.06 1.69 20.55
C GLU A 613 -25.58 1.45 20.49
N ARG A 614 -26.13 1.43 19.28
CA ARG A 614 -27.57 1.18 19.06
C ARG A 614 -27.96 -0.25 19.42
N MET A 615 -27.12 -1.23 19.10
CA MET A 615 -27.35 -2.64 19.42
C MET A 615 -27.47 -2.86 20.93
N VAL A 616 -26.65 -2.20 21.74
CA VAL A 616 -26.69 -2.31 23.21
C VAL A 616 -27.64 -1.32 23.87
N GLY A 617 -28.34 -0.49 23.07
CA GLY A 617 -29.36 0.45 23.54
C GLY A 617 -28.80 1.63 24.34
N TYR A 618 -27.54 2.02 24.14
CA TYR A 618 -26.97 3.18 24.83
C TYR A 618 -27.40 4.49 24.16
N THR A 619 -27.84 5.46 24.96
CA THR A 619 -28.13 6.83 24.51
C THR A 619 -27.16 7.78 25.21
N HIS A 620 -26.40 8.52 24.43
CA HIS A 620 -25.36 9.39 24.97
C HIS A 620 -25.92 10.70 25.54
N GLU A 621 -25.59 11.00 26.78
CA GLU A 621 -25.84 12.28 27.44
C GLU A 621 -24.61 13.19 27.26
N SER A 622 -24.70 14.16 26.34
CA SER A 622 -23.57 15.04 25.99
C SER A 622 -23.37 16.20 26.96
N ILE A 623 -24.38 16.53 27.76
CA ILE A 623 -24.35 17.66 28.69
C ILE A 623 -24.29 17.12 30.12
N VAL A 624 -23.14 17.30 30.75
CA VAL A 624 -22.93 16.96 32.16
C VAL A 624 -22.82 18.24 32.97
N GLU A 625 -23.87 18.49 33.76
CA GLU A 625 -23.96 19.66 34.65
C GLU A 625 -22.96 19.56 35.79
N ASP A 626 -22.86 18.37 36.38
CA ASP A 626 -21.92 18.05 37.43
C ASP A 626 -21.04 16.86 37.01
N VAL A 627 -19.76 17.12 36.77
CA VAL A 627 -18.82 16.06 36.34
C VAL A 627 -18.49 15.05 37.43
N PHE A 628 -18.79 15.34 38.70
CA PHE A 628 -18.56 14.41 39.80
C PHE A 628 -19.75 13.47 40.05
N ASP A 629 -20.90 13.73 39.43
CA ASP A 629 -21.99 12.76 39.41
C ASP A 629 -21.58 11.55 38.54
N PRO A 630 -21.94 10.32 38.96
CA PRO A 630 -21.60 9.13 38.19
C PRO A 630 -22.27 9.17 36.82
N HIS A 631 -21.47 9.22 35.75
CA HIS A 631 -21.96 9.12 34.38
C HIS A 631 -22.11 7.64 34.01
N ALA A 632 -23.02 7.33 33.08
CA ALA A 632 -23.27 5.95 32.63
C ALA A 632 -22.00 5.23 32.13
N LEU A 633 -21.07 5.97 31.53
CA LEU A 633 -19.78 5.46 31.03
C LEU A 633 -18.73 5.21 32.13
N ASP A 634 -18.97 5.65 33.37
CA ASP A 634 -18.07 5.41 34.51
C ASP A 634 -18.22 3.96 35.05
N GLN A 635 -19.31 3.27 34.74
CA GLN A 635 -19.54 1.88 35.17
C GLN A 635 -18.60 0.90 34.47
N ASP A 636 -18.24 -0.21 35.13
CA ASP A 636 -17.34 -1.23 34.54
C ASP A 636 -18.00 -2.06 33.42
N ALA A 637 -19.33 -2.16 33.43
CA ALA A 637 -20.08 -2.99 32.50
C ALA A 637 -21.41 -2.33 32.13
N TRP A 638 -21.83 -2.46 30.87
CA TRP A 638 -23.12 -1.96 30.39
C TRP A 638 -24.13 -3.11 30.29
N LYS A 639 -25.18 -3.08 31.11
CA LYS A 639 -26.26 -4.09 31.06
C LYS A 639 -27.20 -3.79 29.89
N PHE A 640 -27.27 -4.70 28.93
CA PHE A 640 -28.17 -4.62 27.78
C PHE A 640 -29.02 -5.88 27.64
N SER A 641 -30.12 -5.81 26.89
CA SER A 641 -31.02 -6.93 26.64
C SER A 641 -30.51 -7.81 25.50
N PRO A 642 -30.16 -9.10 25.73
CA PRO A 642 -29.68 -9.99 24.67
C PRO A 642 -30.68 -10.13 23.51
N LYS A 643 -31.97 -10.27 23.82
CA LYS A 643 -33.03 -10.44 22.81
C LYS A 643 -33.17 -9.20 21.91
N GLN A 644 -33.08 -8.00 22.49
CA GLN A 644 -33.15 -6.76 21.72
C GLN A 644 -31.90 -6.58 20.85
N ALA A 645 -30.71 -6.86 21.39
CA ALA A 645 -29.45 -6.81 20.66
C ALA A 645 -29.45 -7.77 19.45
N GLN A 646 -29.90 -9.03 19.64
CA GLN A 646 -30.05 -10.02 18.58
C GLN A 646 -31.01 -9.56 17.48
N LYS A 647 -32.22 -9.11 17.87
CA LYS A 647 -33.22 -8.63 16.92
C LYS A 647 -32.74 -7.42 16.13
N PHE A 648 -32.07 -6.48 16.80
CA PHE A 648 -31.52 -5.30 16.14
C PHE A 648 -30.40 -5.69 15.17
N ALA A 649 -29.43 -6.50 15.62
CA ALA A 649 -28.27 -6.90 14.81
C ALA A 649 -28.70 -7.65 13.54
N ALA A 650 -29.68 -8.56 13.64
CA ALA A 650 -30.21 -9.31 12.51
C ALA A 650 -30.95 -8.43 11.47
N ALA A 651 -31.51 -7.28 11.88
CA ALA A 651 -32.16 -6.35 10.97
C ALA A 651 -31.21 -5.33 10.33
N THR A 652 -29.90 -5.42 10.60
CA THR A 652 -28.93 -4.44 10.09
C THR A 652 -28.53 -4.75 8.63
N PRO A 653 -28.23 -3.71 7.83
CA PRO A 653 -27.63 -3.91 6.50
C PRO A 653 -26.32 -4.71 6.53
N PHE A 654 -25.56 -4.62 7.64
CA PHE A 654 -24.35 -5.41 7.85
C PHE A 654 -24.64 -6.91 7.82
N PHE A 655 -25.69 -7.36 8.54
CA PHE A 655 -26.05 -8.77 8.58
C PHE A 655 -26.61 -9.26 7.25
N HIS A 656 -27.49 -8.49 6.60
CA HIS A 656 -28.03 -8.87 5.29
C HIS A 656 -26.94 -9.02 4.22
N ALA A 657 -25.91 -8.16 4.24
CA ALA A 657 -24.77 -8.31 3.34
C ALA A 657 -23.93 -9.58 3.65
N PHE A 658 -23.78 -9.94 4.93
CA PHE A 658 -23.14 -11.20 5.32
C PHE A 658 -23.98 -12.41 4.88
N GLU A 659 -25.28 -12.40 5.14
CA GLU A 659 -26.21 -13.48 4.82
C GLU A 659 -26.22 -13.80 3.31
N ARG A 660 -26.25 -12.77 2.46
CA ARG A 660 -26.14 -12.94 0.99
C ARG A 660 -24.83 -13.62 0.60
N CYS A 661 -23.71 -13.13 1.10
CA CYS A 661 -22.40 -13.69 0.82
C CYS A 661 -22.27 -15.14 1.32
N ALA A 662 -22.79 -15.42 2.51
CA ALA A 662 -22.83 -16.76 3.08
C ALA A 662 -23.65 -17.72 2.20
N ASN A 663 -24.85 -17.32 1.77
CA ASN A 663 -25.69 -18.14 0.89
C ASN A 663 -25.04 -18.40 -0.48
N ASN A 664 -24.38 -17.39 -1.06
CA ASN A 664 -23.60 -17.57 -2.29
C ASN A 664 -22.47 -18.60 -2.10
N LEU A 665 -21.72 -18.50 -1.00
CA LEU A 665 -20.65 -19.45 -0.67
C LEU A 665 -21.21 -20.87 -0.45
N ILE A 666 -22.32 -21.01 0.27
CA ILE A 666 -22.99 -22.30 0.48
C ILE A 666 -23.35 -22.93 -0.86
N ARG A 667 -23.91 -22.16 -1.80
CA ARG A 667 -24.24 -22.66 -3.14
C ARG A 667 -23.01 -23.12 -3.91
N CYS A 668 -21.89 -22.39 -3.85
CA CYS A 668 -20.64 -22.79 -4.49
C CYS A 668 -20.14 -24.17 -4.02
N VAL A 669 -20.37 -24.48 -2.74
CA VAL A 669 -19.88 -25.71 -2.09
C VAL A 669 -20.88 -26.85 -2.23
N ALA A 670 -22.19 -26.57 -2.11
CA ALA A 670 -23.24 -27.58 -2.04
C ALA A 670 -23.75 -28.04 -3.41
N VAL A 671 -23.65 -27.19 -4.44
CA VAL A 671 -24.17 -27.48 -5.79
C VAL A 671 -23.03 -27.78 -6.77
N SER A 672 -23.30 -28.65 -7.74
CA SER A 672 -22.36 -28.95 -8.82
C SER A 672 -22.23 -27.77 -9.80
N PRO A 673 -21.02 -27.40 -10.27
CA PRO A 673 -20.81 -26.32 -11.24
C PRO A 673 -21.67 -26.42 -12.50
N LYS A 674 -21.88 -27.64 -13.02
CA LYS A 674 -22.73 -27.93 -14.19
C LYS A 674 -24.23 -27.67 -13.97
N LYS A 675 -24.64 -27.36 -12.74
CA LYS A 675 -26.04 -27.27 -12.32
C LYS A 675 -26.39 -25.98 -11.61
N TYR A 676 -25.52 -24.95 -11.62
CA TYR A 676 -25.87 -23.68 -10.98
C TYR A 676 -27.12 -23.03 -11.61
N GLY A 677 -27.50 -23.36 -12.85
CA GLY A 677 -28.76 -22.93 -13.48
C GLY A 677 -29.97 -23.87 -13.26
N ASP A 678 -29.78 -25.06 -12.68
CA ASP A 678 -30.84 -26.05 -12.49
C ASP A 678 -31.47 -25.91 -11.08
N GLY A 679 -32.72 -25.44 -11.03
CA GLY A 679 -33.47 -25.26 -9.78
C GLY A 679 -33.85 -26.56 -9.06
N SER A 680 -33.44 -27.72 -9.58
CA SER A 680 -33.75 -29.04 -9.01
C SER A 680 -32.90 -29.44 -7.80
N GLU A 681 -31.71 -28.85 -7.60
CA GLU A 681 -30.85 -29.16 -6.44
C GLU A 681 -31.20 -28.31 -5.22
N THR A 682 -31.46 -28.97 -4.08
CA THR A 682 -31.77 -28.31 -2.82
C THR A 682 -30.51 -27.72 -2.17
N VAL A 683 -30.39 -26.40 -2.19
CA VAL A 683 -29.33 -25.66 -1.49
C VAL A 683 -29.75 -25.40 -0.06
N PRO A 684 -28.98 -25.84 0.96
CA PRO A 684 -29.32 -25.54 2.33
C PRO A 684 -29.17 -24.03 2.61
N SER A 685 -30.09 -23.47 3.38
CA SER A 685 -30.00 -22.07 3.78
C SER A 685 -28.96 -21.85 4.89
N LEU A 686 -28.47 -20.61 5.05
CA LEU A 686 -27.63 -20.24 6.20
C LEU A 686 -28.27 -20.65 7.54
N GLN A 687 -29.59 -20.49 7.67
CA GLN A 687 -30.30 -20.80 8.91
C GLN A 687 -30.41 -22.32 9.16
N GLU A 688 -30.48 -23.13 8.10
CA GLU A 688 -30.44 -24.59 8.22
C GLU A 688 -29.06 -25.10 8.61
N LEU A 689 -27.99 -24.47 8.10
CA LEU A 689 -26.61 -24.83 8.42
C LEU A 689 -26.15 -24.29 9.77
N TRP A 690 -26.56 -23.06 10.12
CA TRP A 690 -26.20 -22.34 11.35
C TRP A 690 -27.45 -21.75 12.03
N PRO A 691 -28.24 -22.57 12.75
CA PRO A 691 -29.49 -22.11 13.38
C PRO A 691 -29.29 -20.99 14.42
N THR A 692 -28.14 -20.97 15.09
CA THR A 692 -27.78 -19.98 16.13
C THR A 692 -27.12 -18.72 15.57
N CYS A 693 -27.09 -18.52 14.25
CA CYS A 693 -26.36 -17.40 13.62
C CYS A 693 -26.77 -16.03 14.17
N THR A 694 -28.08 -15.78 14.29
CA THR A 694 -28.61 -14.51 14.83
C THR A 694 -28.33 -14.33 16.32
N GLU A 695 -28.22 -15.43 17.07
CA GLU A 695 -27.87 -15.40 18.50
C GLU A 695 -26.38 -15.12 18.72
N GLU A 696 -25.51 -15.69 17.87
CA GLU A 696 -24.07 -15.53 17.91
C GLU A 696 -23.59 -14.20 17.29
N LEU A 697 -24.36 -13.58 16.39
CA LEU A 697 -23.99 -12.35 15.69
C LEU A 697 -23.54 -11.22 16.63
N PRO A 698 -24.27 -10.86 17.70
CA PRO A 698 -23.78 -9.85 18.67
C PRO A 698 -22.48 -10.27 19.38
N LYS A 699 -22.25 -11.58 19.58
CA LYS A 699 -21.01 -12.07 20.19
C LYS A 699 -19.81 -11.79 19.28
N PHE A 700 -19.95 -12.06 17.97
CA PHE A 700 -18.92 -11.72 16.98
C PHE A 700 -18.68 -10.21 16.89
N LEU A 701 -19.73 -9.39 16.98
CA LEU A 701 -19.60 -7.93 16.98
C LEU A 701 -18.85 -7.40 18.21
N LEU A 702 -19.01 -8.02 19.39
CA LEU A 702 -18.33 -7.60 20.62
C LEU A 702 -16.93 -8.20 20.79
N LEU A 703 -16.71 -9.44 20.33
CA LEU A 703 -15.41 -10.12 20.36
C LEU A 703 -14.55 -9.69 19.17
N GLN A 704 -14.06 -8.45 19.22
CA GLN A 704 -13.36 -7.82 18.10
C GLN A 704 -12.07 -8.55 17.68
N LYS A 705 -11.27 -8.96 18.68
CA LYS A 705 -9.93 -9.49 18.46
C LYS A 705 -10.00 -10.99 18.19
N ARG A 706 -9.19 -11.47 17.24
CA ARG A 706 -8.99 -12.90 16.97
C ARG A 706 -8.57 -13.64 18.25
N SER A 707 -7.67 -13.06 19.03
CA SER A 707 -7.20 -13.61 20.31
C SER A 707 -8.27 -13.70 21.40
N ALA A 708 -9.43 -13.05 21.22
CA ALA A 708 -10.56 -13.21 22.13
C ALA A 708 -11.42 -14.44 21.74
N ARG A 709 -11.40 -14.81 20.46
CA ARG A 709 -12.13 -15.96 19.90
C ARG A 709 -11.28 -17.23 19.86
N TYR A 710 -9.96 -17.10 19.79
CA TYR A 710 -9.03 -18.21 19.62
C TYR A 710 -7.86 -18.16 20.59
N ARG A 711 -7.40 -19.33 21.02
CA ARG A 711 -6.16 -19.56 21.77
C ARG A 711 -5.14 -20.25 20.87
N ILE A 712 -3.87 -19.87 21.01
CA ILE A 712 -2.74 -20.56 20.39
C ILE A 712 -2.37 -21.77 21.24
N VAL A 713 -2.35 -22.95 20.61
CA VAL A 713 -1.83 -24.20 21.15
C VAL A 713 -0.61 -24.58 20.32
N ARG A 714 0.54 -24.72 20.99
CA ARG A 714 1.79 -25.15 20.34
C ARG A 714 1.94 -26.65 20.58
N ASP A 715 2.05 -27.40 19.49
CA ASP A 715 2.30 -28.83 19.59
C ASP A 715 3.77 -29.05 19.97
N ALA A 716 4.01 -29.57 21.17
CA ALA A 716 5.37 -29.75 21.71
C ALA A 716 6.15 -30.87 20.99
N SER A 717 5.48 -31.66 20.15
CA SER A 717 6.04 -32.83 19.47
C SER A 717 6.52 -32.58 18.04
N ALA A 718 6.18 -31.43 17.44
CA ALA A 718 6.57 -31.09 16.07
C ALA A 718 7.85 -30.23 16.06
N ALA A 719 8.89 -30.67 15.34
CA ALA A 719 10.19 -30.00 15.24
C ALA A 719 10.12 -28.53 14.76
N ASP A 720 9.03 -28.15 14.08
CA ASP A 720 8.81 -26.80 13.52
C ASP A 720 7.79 -25.93 14.29
N GLY A 721 7.37 -26.33 15.50
CA GLY A 721 6.53 -25.46 16.34
C GLY A 721 5.21 -25.02 15.70
N LYS A 722 4.55 -25.93 14.95
CA LYS A 722 3.30 -25.68 14.24
C LYS A 722 2.25 -25.08 15.20
N ILE A 723 1.80 -23.87 14.89
CA ILE A 723 0.78 -23.15 15.65
C ILE A 723 -0.59 -23.74 15.30
N ASN A 724 -1.26 -24.32 16.29
CA ASN A 724 -2.66 -24.72 16.19
C ASN A 724 -3.53 -23.68 16.89
N TRP A 725 -4.72 -23.42 16.32
CA TRP A 725 -5.69 -22.50 16.88
C TRP A 725 -6.88 -23.29 17.41
N GLU A 726 -7.22 -23.04 18.68
CA GLU A 726 -8.40 -23.61 19.32
C GLU A 726 -9.41 -22.50 19.66
N LEU A 727 -10.69 -22.76 19.44
CA LEU A 727 -11.76 -21.84 19.82
C LEU A 727 -11.77 -21.66 21.34
N ASN A 728 -11.93 -20.40 21.78
CA ASN A 728 -12.04 -20.06 23.17
C ASN A 728 -13.48 -20.28 23.68
N ASN A 729 -13.62 -20.73 24.93
CA ASN A 729 -14.92 -21.05 25.53
C ASN A 729 -15.82 -19.81 25.73
N THR A 730 -15.29 -18.59 25.56
CA THR A 730 -16.08 -17.34 25.66
C THR A 730 -17.25 -17.28 24.67
N MET A 731 -17.15 -17.96 23.51
CA MET A 731 -18.27 -18.05 22.57
C MET A 731 -19.42 -18.92 23.07
N GLU A 732 -19.15 -19.84 24.01
CA GLU A 732 -20.16 -20.71 24.64
C GLU A 732 -20.97 -19.96 25.71
N GLU A 733 -20.41 -18.88 26.28
CA GLU A 733 -21.10 -18.05 27.27
C GLU A 733 -22.34 -17.35 26.68
N GLY A 734 -23.36 -17.14 27.52
CA GLY A 734 -24.55 -16.37 27.12
C GLY A 734 -24.22 -14.90 26.89
N LEU A 735 -24.84 -14.27 25.89
CA LEU A 735 -24.62 -12.85 25.53
C LEU A 735 -24.87 -11.87 26.70
N GLY A 736 -25.69 -12.27 27.68
CA GLY A 736 -25.98 -11.48 28.87
C GLY A 736 -24.92 -11.56 30.00
N CYS A 737 -23.82 -12.30 29.81
CA CYS A 737 -22.77 -12.41 30.84
C CYS A 737 -21.99 -11.10 31.04
N THR A 738 -21.27 -11.01 32.15
CA THR A 738 -20.45 -9.84 32.50
C THR A 738 -19.34 -9.57 31.47
N THR A 739 -18.81 -10.61 30.83
CA THR A 739 -17.78 -10.51 29.78
C THR A 739 -18.26 -9.64 28.61
N TYR A 740 -19.42 -9.95 28.03
CA TYR A 740 -19.97 -9.17 26.91
C TYR A 740 -20.43 -7.76 27.32
N GLN A 741 -20.94 -7.59 28.54
CA GLN A 741 -21.31 -6.28 29.09
C GLN A 741 -20.09 -5.37 29.27
N ALA A 742 -18.95 -5.93 29.70
CA ALA A 742 -17.68 -5.20 29.80
C ALA A 742 -17.11 -4.85 28.42
N LEU A 743 -17.15 -5.78 27.45
CA LEU A 743 -16.75 -5.52 26.06
C LEU A 743 -17.58 -4.40 25.42
N ALA A 744 -18.91 -4.43 25.63
CA ALA A 744 -19.79 -3.35 25.19
C ALA A 744 -19.38 -2.01 25.79
N MET A 745 -19.12 -1.96 27.10
CA MET A 745 -18.67 -0.74 27.77
C MET A 745 -17.35 -0.20 27.22
N GLN A 746 -16.37 -1.07 26.97
CA GLN A 746 -15.10 -0.67 26.34
C GLN A 746 -15.32 0.03 24.99
N LEU A 747 -16.29 -0.45 24.20
CA LEU A 747 -16.60 0.12 22.89
C LEU A 747 -17.37 1.43 22.96
N LEU A 748 -18.30 1.55 23.91
CA LEU A 748 -18.97 2.82 24.19
C LEU A 748 -17.96 3.88 24.62
N ARG A 749 -17.02 3.53 25.51
CA ARG A 749 -15.93 4.41 25.94
C ARG A 749 -15.02 4.82 24.78
N LYS A 750 -14.70 3.88 23.89
CA LYS A 750 -13.91 4.16 22.69
C LYS A 750 -14.61 5.16 21.77
N LYS A 751 -15.91 4.99 21.54
CA LYS A 751 -16.72 5.91 20.73
C LYS A 751 -16.75 7.33 21.33
N HIS A 752 -16.88 7.42 22.64
CA HIS A 752 -17.03 8.68 23.37
C HIS A 752 -15.73 9.12 24.06
N ASP A 753 -14.56 8.72 23.55
CA ASP A 753 -13.29 8.99 24.23
C ASP A 753 -12.99 10.50 24.32
N ALA A 754 -13.33 11.28 23.28
CA ALA A 754 -13.19 12.74 23.32
C ALA A 754 -13.99 13.36 24.47
N PHE A 755 -15.24 12.94 24.64
CA PHE A 755 -16.09 13.36 25.75
C PHE A 755 -15.54 12.89 27.10
N LEU A 756 -15.04 11.67 27.21
CA LEU A 756 -14.42 11.16 28.44
C LEU A 756 -13.14 11.90 28.80
N ARG A 757 -12.34 12.34 27.82
CA ARG A 757 -11.17 13.21 28.05
C ARG A 757 -11.61 14.57 28.54
N GLU A 758 -12.66 15.15 27.95
CA GLU A 758 -13.25 16.40 28.44
C GLU A 758 -13.73 16.28 29.89
N LEU A 759 -14.48 15.22 30.23
CA LEU A 759 -14.91 14.95 31.61
C LEU A 759 -13.73 14.77 32.55
N ARG A 760 -12.69 14.02 32.16
CA ARG A 760 -11.48 13.84 32.97
C ARG A 760 -10.75 15.17 33.22
N ASN A 761 -10.62 16.01 32.20
CA ASN A 761 -10.01 17.33 32.33
C ASN A 761 -10.82 18.24 33.27
N ARG A 762 -12.16 18.22 33.16
CA ARG A 762 -13.05 18.96 34.08
C ARG A 762 -12.96 18.45 35.52
N ARG A 763 -12.89 17.12 35.73
CA ARG A 763 -12.70 16.50 37.05
C ARG A 763 -11.35 16.85 37.68
N ALA A 764 -10.31 17.02 36.87
CA ALA A 764 -8.97 17.37 37.34
C ALA A 764 -8.87 18.83 37.81
N ASP A 765 -9.64 19.75 37.22
CA ASP A 765 -9.71 21.15 37.64
C ASP A 765 -10.91 21.40 38.57
N GLU A 766 -10.82 20.82 39.77
CA GLU A 766 -11.88 20.93 40.79
C GLU A 766 -12.21 22.41 41.09
N ALA A 767 -11.21 23.28 41.10
CA ALA A 767 -11.41 24.70 41.38
C ALA A 767 -12.22 25.40 40.27
N ALA A 768 -11.95 25.12 38.99
CA ALA A 768 -12.75 25.66 37.90
C ALA A 768 -14.17 25.09 37.88
N GLU A 769 -14.33 23.80 38.19
CA GLU A 769 -15.64 23.16 38.23
C GLU A 769 -16.49 23.64 39.41
N GLN A 770 -15.90 23.88 40.59
CA GLN A 770 -16.58 24.53 41.72
C GLN A 770 -17.06 25.94 41.36
N LYS A 771 -16.22 26.73 40.66
CA LYS A 771 -16.62 28.05 40.14
C LYS A 771 -17.75 27.96 39.11
N TRP A 772 -17.71 26.96 38.24
CA TRP A 772 -18.76 26.69 37.26
C TRP A 772 -20.08 26.29 37.93
N ARG A 773 -20.04 25.37 38.91
CA ARG A 773 -21.19 24.99 39.75
C ARG A 773 -21.78 26.20 40.47
N GLN A 774 -20.95 27.07 41.02
CA GLN A 774 -21.41 28.30 41.68
C GLN A 774 -22.10 29.25 40.69
N ALA A 775 -21.59 29.35 39.47
CA ALA A 775 -22.22 30.12 38.39
C ALA A 775 -23.58 29.52 37.99
N LEU A 776 -23.68 28.19 37.81
CA LEU A 776 -24.95 27.49 37.56
C LEU A 776 -25.96 27.69 38.70
N LYS A 777 -25.50 27.56 39.95
CA LYS A 777 -26.31 27.77 41.16
C LYS A 777 -26.84 29.20 41.21
N THR A 778 -26.03 30.18 40.81
CA THR A 778 -26.43 31.59 40.74
C THR A 778 -27.44 31.83 39.61
N ALA A 779 -27.23 31.26 38.43
CA ALA A 779 -28.17 31.36 37.30
C ALA A 779 -29.56 30.77 37.63
N ARG A 780 -29.60 29.67 38.39
CA ARG A 780 -30.81 28.92 38.76
C ARG A 780 -31.58 29.44 39.96
N VAL A 781 -31.09 30.48 40.64
CA VAL A 781 -31.81 31.08 41.78
C VAL A 781 -33.22 31.49 41.33
N PRO A 782 -34.29 31.09 42.04
CA PRO A 782 -35.66 31.37 41.60
C PRO A 782 -36.04 32.85 41.78
N SER A 783 -35.48 33.52 42.80
CA SER A 783 -35.76 34.94 43.09
C SER A 783 -34.79 35.88 42.38
N MET A 784 -35.32 36.99 41.85
CA MET A 784 -34.49 38.05 41.29
C MET A 784 -33.65 38.77 42.35
N ASP A 785 -34.16 38.93 43.57
CA ASP A 785 -33.43 39.60 44.66
C ASP A 785 -32.21 38.78 45.11
N GLU A 786 -32.35 37.46 45.25
CA GLU A 786 -31.23 36.57 45.60
C GLU A 786 -30.21 36.47 44.43
N PHE A 787 -30.66 36.57 43.18
CA PHE A 787 -29.77 36.70 42.03
C PHE A 787 -28.93 37.98 42.09
N LEU A 788 -29.56 39.12 42.42
CA LEU A 788 -28.88 40.41 42.56
C LEU A 788 -27.89 40.42 43.74
N GLU A 789 -28.26 39.82 44.87
CA GLU A 789 -27.36 39.66 46.01
C GLU A 789 -26.09 38.90 45.62
N ARG A 790 -26.24 37.76 44.92
CA ARG A 790 -25.10 36.98 44.44
C ARG A 790 -24.30 37.67 43.33
N LEU A 791 -24.97 38.42 42.45
CA LEU A 791 -24.31 39.22 41.42
C LEU A 791 -23.47 40.35 42.03
N SER A 792 -23.88 40.91 43.16
CA SER A 792 -23.13 41.96 43.87
C SER A 792 -21.76 41.49 44.39
N LEU A 793 -21.62 40.18 44.62
CA LEU A 793 -20.35 39.56 45.02
C LEU A 793 -19.35 39.45 43.86
N ILE A 794 -19.80 39.62 42.63
CA ILE A 794 -18.95 39.60 41.43
C ILE A 794 -18.33 40.99 41.24
N ARG A 795 -16.99 41.04 41.18
CA ARG A 795 -16.23 42.30 41.21
C ARG A 795 -16.52 43.25 40.05
N ASP A 796 -16.54 42.73 38.82
CA ASP A 796 -16.78 43.51 37.61
C ASP A 796 -17.16 42.63 36.42
N GLY A 797 -17.55 43.26 35.31
CA GLY A 797 -17.96 42.56 34.08
C GLY A 797 -16.81 41.87 33.32
N ALA A 798 -15.55 42.06 33.72
CA ALA A 798 -14.39 41.40 33.12
C ALA A 798 -13.95 40.15 33.89
N SER A 799 -14.48 39.93 35.09
CA SER A 799 -14.15 38.82 35.98
C SER A 799 -14.49 37.45 35.35
N GLN A 800 -13.77 36.41 35.78
CA GLN A 800 -14.00 35.05 35.31
C GLN A 800 -15.37 34.53 35.76
N GLU A 801 -15.81 34.88 36.97
CA GLU A 801 -17.11 34.53 37.55
C GLU A 801 -18.26 35.12 36.75
N HIS A 802 -18.13 36.38 36.30
CA HIS A 802 -19.11 37.02 35.41
C HIS A 802 -19.22 36.26 34.08
N LYS A 803 -18.08 35.94 33.45
CA LYS A 803 -18.04 35.18 32.18
C LYS A 803 -18.66 33.79 32.34
N LEU A 804 -18.41 33.11 33.47
CA LEU A 804 -18.99 31.80 33.77
C LEU A 804 -20.50 31.89 34.00
N LEU A 805 -20.99 32.90 34.73
CA LEU A 805 -22.42 33.15 34.94
C LEU A 805 -23.16 33.39 33.63
N TRP A 806 -22.54 34.15 32.73
CA TRP A 806 -23.01 34.36 31.36
C TRP A 806 -23.12 33.06 30.58
N LYS A 807 -22.05 32.24 30.60
CA LYS A 807 -22.03 30.94 29.94
C LYS A 807 -23.10 30.00 30.50
N ALA A 808 -23.34 30.03 31.82
CA ALA A 808 -24.38 29.26 32.49
C ALA A 808 -25.80 29.65 32.04
N LEU A 809 -26.12 30.95 32.02
CA LEU A 809 -27.44 31.44 31.58
C LEU A 809 -27.69 31.14 30.09
N LYS A 810 -26.65 31.19 29.25
CA LYS A 810 -26.75 30.78 27.84
C LYS A 810 -27.15 29.31 27.70
N GLN A 811 -26.46 28.42 28.41
CA GLN A 811 -26.72 26.98 28.37
C GLN A 811 -28.12 26.63 28.90
N LEU A 812 -28.56 27.28 29.98
CA LEU A 812 -29.89 27.09 30.54
C LEU A 812 -31.00 27.70 29.66
N GLY A 813 -30.71 28.78 28.93
CA GLY A 813 -31.65 29.40 28.00
C GLY A 813 -31.93 28.55 26.74
N SER A 814 -31.02 27.65 26.38
CA SER A 814 -31.19 26.67 25.30
C SER A 814 -31.86 25.36 25.71
N ALA A 815 -32.14 25.16 27.01
CA ALA A 815 -32.81 23.96 27.52
C ALA A 815 -34.35 24.09 27.49
N ASP A 816 -35.07 22.96 27.40
CA ASP A 816 -36.54 22.92 27.40
C ASP A 816 -37.17 23.55 28.65
N LYS A 817 -36.45 23.53 29.77
CA LYS A 817 -36.83 24.16 31.04
C LYS A 817 -35.97 25.40 31.29
N LYS A 818 -36.42 26.54 30.77
CA LYS A 818 -35.78 27.84 30.99
C LYS A 818 -35.88 28.25 32.47
N PRO A 819 -34.85 28.86 33.05
CA PRO A 819 -34.90 29.33 34.43
C PRO A 819 -35.87 30.51 34.58
N ASP A 820 -36.49 30.63 35.76
CA ASP A 820 -37.36 31.75 36.09
C ASP A 820 -36.62 33.08 35.95
N HIS A 821 -37.33 34.08 35.42
CA HIS A 821 -36.80 35.42 35.18
C HIS A 821 -35.56 35.47 34.26
N LEU A 822 -35.36 34.48 33.36
CA LEU A 822 -34.20 34.44 32.44
C LEU A 822 -33.95 35.77 31.71
N GLU A 823 -34.98 36.34 31.08
CA GLU A 823 -34.84 37.62 30.36
C GLU A 823 -34.50 38.78 31.30
N ALA A 824 -35.07 38.83 32.51
CA ALA A 824 -34.75 39.87 33.49
C ALA A 824 -33.32 39.73 34.03
N LYS A 825 -32.84 38.50 34.27
CA LYS A 825 -31.45 38.23 34.65
C LYS A 825 -30.46 38.64 33.56
N LEU A 826 -30.79 38.33 32.30
CA LEU A 826 -30.01 38.76 31.14
C LEU A 826 -30.05 40.30 30.99
N GLU A 827 -31.21 40.94 31.17
CA GLU A 827 -31.34 42.40 31.14
C GLU A 827 -30.41 43.07 32.17
N VAL A 828 -30.39 42.58 33.41
CA VAL A 828 -29.50 43.09 34.45
C VAL A 828 -28.03 42.87 34.09
N LEU A 829 -27.65 41.71 33.55
CA LEU A 829 -26.26 41.46 33.18
C LEU A 829 -25.80 42.30 31.97
N ILE A 830 -26.69 42.57 31.02
CA ILE A 830 -26.42 43.38 29.83
C ILE A 830 -26.30 44.86 30.21
N THR A 831 -27.24 45.35 31.01
CA THR A 831 -27.41 46.77 31.30
C THR A 831 -26.71 47.21 32.58
N GLY A 832 -26.44 46.29 33.51
CA GLY A 832 -25.98 46.57 34.85
C GLY A 832 -27.03 47.21 35.76
N ARG A 833 -28.31 47.20 35.36
CA ARG A 833 -29.41 47.94 36.01
C ARG A 833 -30.62 47.06 36.26
N VAL A 834 -31.35 47.35 37.34
CA VAL A 834 -32.65 46.73 37.66
C VAL A 834 -33.72 47.81 37.78
N GLU A 835 -34.96 47.49 37.42
CA GLU A 835 -36.11 48.36 37.58
C GLU A 835 -36.57 48.41 39.06
N ARG A 836 -36.74 49.61 39.60
CA ARG A 836 -37.31 49.91 40.94
C ARG A 836 -38.45 50.92 40.79
N SER A 837 -39.18 51.17 41.88
CA SER A 837 -40.36 52.05 41.91
C SER A 837 -40.12 53.49 41.42
N GLU A 838 -38.89 53.99 41.50
CA GLU A 838 -38.50 55.36 41.10
C GLU A 838 -37.67 55.41 39.80
N GLY A 839 -37.50 54.28 39.11
CA GLY A 839 -36.70 54.17 37.88
C GLY A 839 -35.67 53.04 37.92
N TYR A 840 -34.71 53.06 36.98
CA TYR A 840 -33.65 52.04 36.92
C TYR A 840 -32.47 52.38 37.82
N GLU A 841 -32.13 51.47 38.72
CA GLU A 841 -31.00 51.58 39.63
C GLU A 841 -29.79 50.79 39.10
N VAL A 842 -28.59 51.35 39.24
CA VAL A 842 -27.34 50.67 38.88
C VAL A 842 -26.94 49.68 39.97
N VAL A 843 -26.99 48.39 39.65
CA VAL A 843 -26.72 47.29 40.59
C VAL A 843 -25.44 46.51 40.25
N PHE A 844 -24.92 46.64 39.03
CA PHE A 844 -23.72 45.91 38.61
C PHE A 844 -22.89 46.69 37.56
N ASN A 845 -21.58 46.43 37.53
CA ASN A 845 -20.63 46.95 36.53
C ASN A 845 -20.69 48.48 36.30
N ARG A 846 -21.08 49.24 37.34
CA ARG A 846 -21.30 50.70 37.30
C ARG A 846 -22.28 51.15 36.20
N GLY A 847 -23.20 50.27 35.76
CA GLY A 847 -24.20 50.61 34.74
C GLY A 847 -23.62 50.72 33.32
N ASN A 848 -22.45 50.15 33.06
CA ASN A 848 -21.87 50.18 31.72
C ASN A 848 -22.55 49.12 30.82
N LEU A 849 -23.23 49.54 29.74
CA LEU A 849 -23.96 48.67 28.79
C LEU A 849 -23.05 47.76 27.96
N HIS A 850 -23.19 46.44 28.05
CA HIS A 850 -22.36 45.51 27.26
C HIS A 850 -22.41 45.86 25.76
N PRO A 851 -21.28 46.01 25.04
CA PRO A 851 -21.28 46.60 23.68
C PRO A 851 -21.86 45.69 22.60
N HIS A 852 -21.73 44.36 22.77
CA HIS A 852 -22.23 43.34 21.83
C HIS A 852 -22.85 42.14 22.57
N PRO A 853 -23.98 42.31 23.27
CA PRO A 853 -24.65 41.20 23.96
C PRO A 853 -25.07 40.07 22.99
N GLU A 854 -25.35 40.40 21.73
CA GLU A 854 -25.71 39.48 20.64
C GLU A 854 -24.60 38.48 20.28
N LYS A 855 -23.32 38.84 20.49
CA LYS A 855 -22.19 37.93 20.27
C LYS A 855 -22.05 36.89 21.39
N MET A 856 -22.70 37.13 22.54
CA MET A 856 -22.54 36.30 23.74
C MET A 856 -23.72 35.35 23.92
N VAL A 857 -24.96 35.80 23.72
CA VAL A 857 -26.20 35.02 23.88
C VAL A 857 -27.16 35.28 22.72
N LEU A 858 -27.90 34.25 22.28
CA LEU A 858 -28.96 34.40 21.31
C LEU A 858 -30.13 35.16 21.96
N LEU A 859 -30.35 36.40 21.52
CA LEU A 859 -31.44 37.26 22.00
C LEU A 859 -32.56 37.26 20.96
N SER A 860 -33.82 37.10 21.40
CA SER A 860 -34.97 37.23 20.50
C SER A 860 -35.07 38.67 19.97
N ALA A 861 -35.60 38.85 18.75
CA ALA A 861 -35.75 40.18 18.15
C ALA A 861 -36.57 41.14 19.04
N ALA A 862 -37.62 40.62 19.70
CA ALA A 862 -38.44 41.38 20.64
C ALA A 862 -37.63 41.84 21.87
N PHE A 863 -36.77 40.99 22.42
CA PHE A 863 -35.94 41.34 23.57
C PHE A 863 -34.81 42.32 23.18
N GLN A 864 -34.24 42.19 21.98
CA GLN A 864 -33.29 43.17 21.46
C GLN A 864 -33.92 44.55 21.30
N ALA A 865 -35.14 44.63 20.74
CA ALA A 865 -35.89 45.86 20.61
C ALA A 865 -36.18 46.50 21.98
N LYS A 866 -36.62 45.69 22.96
CA LYS A 866 -36.86 46.12 24.35
C LYS A 866 -35.62 46.79 24.95
N LEU A 867 -34.45 46.14 24.84
CA LEU A 867 -33.20 46.68 25.38
C LEU A 867 -32.84 48.03 24.74
N ARG A 868 -32.95 48.14 23.41
CA ARG A 868 -32.67 49.39 22.68
C ARG A 868 -33.64 50.51 23.07
N GLU A 869 -34.92 50.19 23.22
CA GLU A 869 -35.95 51.13 23.67
C GLU A 869 -35.65 51.65 25.09
N LEU A 870 -35.32 50.76 26.03
CA LEU A 870 -34.92 51.14 27.39
C LEU A 870 -33.70 52.07 27.39
N ARG A 871 -32.69 51.76 26.58
CA ARG A 871 -31.50 52.63 26.43
C ARG A 871 -31.89 54.03 25.91
N ARG A 872 -32.80 54.13 24.93
CA ARG A 872 -33.27 55.42 24.37
C ARG A 872 -34.11 56.20 25.39
N LYS A 873 -35.02 55.52 26.09
CA LYS A 873 -35.94 56.12 27.07
C LYS A 873 -35.23 56.77 28.26
N TYR A 874 -34.14 56.16 28.71
CA TYR A 874 -33.40 56.63 29.89
C TYR A 874 -32.03 57.24 29.56
N ASP A 875 -31.76 57.49 28.28
CA ASP A 875 -30.51 58.06 27.75
C ASP A 875 -29.23 57.46 28.36
N TRP A 876 -29.15 56.13 28.39
CA TRP A 876 -28.01 55.45 29.01
C TRP A 876 -26.74 55.61 28.14
N PRO A 877 -25.57 55.89 28.77
CA PRO A 877 -24.33 56.10 28.06
C PRO A 877 -23.82 54.80 27.41
N ILE A 878 -23.50 54.88 26.11
CA ILE A 878 -22.94 53.76 25.32
C ILE A 878 -21.42 53.66 25.54
N ARG A 879 -20.75 54.79 25.79
CA ARG A 879 -19.31 54.87 26.00
C ARG A 879 -18.97 54.69 27.48
N HIS A 880 -17.78 54.13 27.76
CA HIS A 880 -17.33 53.98 29.13
C HIS A 880 -16.95 55.33 29.74
N THR A 881 -17.46 55.62 30.93
CA THR A 881 -17.13 56.84 31.69
C THR A 881 -16.58 56.47 33.07
N TYR A 882 -15.38 56.96 33.38
CA TYR A 882 -14.79 56.96 34.72
C TYR A 882 -15.41 58.07 35.58
N ARG A 883 -15.26 57.98 36.91
CA ARG A 883 -15.70 59.04 37.83
C ARG A 883 -14.87 60.30 37.57
N GLU A 884 -15.55 61.44 37.51
CA GLU A 884 -14.91 62.74 37.35
C GLU A 884 -13.95 63.04 38.52
N GLY A 885 -12.79 63.60 38.19
CA GLY A 885 -11.81 64.12 39.16
C GLY A 885 -11.03 63.08 39.97
N LYS A 886 -11.22 61.76 39.78
CA LYS A 886 -10.43 60.73 40.48
C LYS A 886 -10.04 59.56 39.56
N PRO A 887 -8.73 59.31 39.35
CA PRO A 887 -8.26 58.07 38.76
C PRO A 887 -8.72 56.87 39.59
N ASN A 888 -9.00 55.75 38.93
CA ASN A 888 -9.26 54.50 39.63
C ASN A 888 -7.98 53.98 40.31
N ARG A 889 -8.09 52.87 41.06
CA ARG A 889 -6.98 52.28 41.81
C ARG A 889 -5.76 51.88 40.96
N ASN A 890 -5.93 51.79 39.64
CA ASN A 890 -4.88 51.48 38.66
C ASN A 890 -4.44 52.72 37.86
N GLY A 891 -4.85 53.93 38.27
CA GLY A 891 -4.47 55.20 37.62
C GLY A 891 -5.29 55.57 36.38
N HIS A 892 -6.36 54.84 36.04
CA HIS A 892 -7.17 55.16 34.86
C HIS A 892 -8.28 56.17 35.16
N SER A 893 -8.44 57.15 34.28
CA SER A 893 -9.43 58.23 34.34
C SER A 893 -10.06 58.46 32.96
N ASN A 894 -10.98 59.42 32.84
CA ASN A 894 -11.51 59.83 31.53
C ASN A 894 -10.41 60.40 30.61
N GLU A 895 -9.36 60.99 31.18
CA GLU A 895 -8.21 61.56 30.46
C GLU A 895 -7.16 60.49 30.11
N ASN A 896 -7.04 59.45 30.94
CA ASN A 896 -6.17 58.29 30.69
C ASN A 896 -6.94 56.97 30.80
N PRO A 897 -7.80 56.64 29.80
CA PRO A 897 -8.64 55.45 29.86
C PRO A 897 -7.81 54.17 29.70
N SER A 898 -8.25 53.08 30.34
CA SER A 898 -7.61 51.77 30.15
C SER A 898 -7.76 51.26 28.72
N GLU A 899 -6.88 50.35 28.29
CA GLU A 899 -6.97 49.61 27.01
C GLU A 899 -8.39 49.07 26.74
N TRP A 900 -9.03 48.49 27.75
CA TRP A 900 -10.40 47.99 27.67
C TRP A 900 -11.44 49.10 27.47
N ALA A 901 -11.31 50.23 28.18
CA ALA A 901 -12.20 51.37 28.03
C ALA A 901 -12.02 52.08 26.68
N LYS A 902 -10.78 52.14 26.17
CA LYS A 902 -10.44 52.62 24.82
C LYS A 902 -11.09 51.74 23.75
N LYS A 903 -10.85 50.42 23.78
CA LYS A 903 -11.46 49.46 22.82
C LYS A 903 -12.99 49.53 22.81
N ARG A 904 -13.61 49.72 23.97
CA ARG A 904 -15.07 49.86 24.11
C ARG A 904 -15.61 51.19 23.58
N SER A 905 -14.88 52.29 23.76
CA SER A 905 -15.31 53.64 23.36
C SER A 905 -14.95 53.99 21.91
N ILE A 906 -14.12 53.17 21.25
CA ILE A 906 -13.63 53.33 19.86
C ILE A 906 -14.28 52.31 18.90
N ALA A 907 -15.12 51.40 19.39
CA ALA A 907 -15.85 50.47 18.51
C ALA A 907 -16.72 51.26 17.50
N ALA A 908 -16.47 51.06 16.20
CA ALA A 908 -17.09 51.84 15.12
C ALA A 908 -18.61 51.64 14.98
N SER A 909 -19.14 50.54 15.52
CA SER A 909 -20.58 50.28 15.69
C SER A 909 -20.83 49.36 16.90
N THR A 910 -21.86 49.66 17.69
CA THR A 910 -22.30 48.84 18.84
C THR A 910 -23.74 48.38 18.68
N PHE A 911 -24.14 47.33 19.42
CA PHE A 911 -25.52 46.80 19.46
C PHE A 911 -26.60 47.87 19.72
N TRP A 912 -26.21 48.94 20.41
CA TRP A 912 -27.09 50.02 20.87
C TRP A 912 -27.29 51.13 19.84
N GLU A 913 -26.50 51.13 18.76
CA GLU A 913 -26.50 52.16 17.71
C GLU A 913 -27.27 51.73 16.44
N GLU A 914 -27.65 50.46 16.33
CA GLU A 914 -28.53 49.99 15.25
C GLU A 914 -29.95 50.57 15.42
N SER A 915 -30.40 51.25 14.35
CA SER A 915 -31.71 51.91 14.22
C SER A 915 -32.86 50.91 14.21
#